data_AF-A0A9C8I665-F1
#
_entry.id   AF-A0A9C8I665-F1
#
_cell.length_a   1.000
_cell.length_b   1.000
_cell.length_c   1.000
_cell.angle_alpha   90.00
_cell.angle_beta   90.00
_cell.angle_gamma   90.00
#
_symmetry.space_group_name_H-M   'P 1'
#
loop_
_entity.id
_entity.type
_entity.pdbx_description
1 polymer ?
#
loop_
_entity_poly.entity_id
_entity_poly.type
_entity_poly.pdbx_seq_one_letter_code
_entity_poly.pdbx_strand_id
1 'polypeptide(L)'
;MNSILEPNQYYIKVSTSVPGTAFLYLVEFDGEIVDLTPNPVSVTPEMLNFDISWVHSDSDYVYCSGGGKFWIFDQPMDANSEPISVSLIGSYGRPAVFWPYACFYDNVSGAGTISLIDLDNVSNPVVHYDAYSCSGSINAIALDSNNIYMSVTDGGSYYLVILEFMFIPFDVHVVSDTIVPDPYQVMEVFQPDDPVTSRLISQCEKWIDVYDITDPSNPLLAIAYGFVNNNFRDLCTEGDYVYALTMDTITDTSYLRIFDAISNVNKGMTSLCFDNYYVDVCGDFAYVTNNSGRLTWVDVSNPDFPLEDDSIVNYEKYGYVNAYDTHIYVVDPLCGIRFHEHDLVAGTVSNQGIIRGVNQPFAGVIDGDYLYACQFFNDENKSVITIDISDIENTRLAGYCRFDRQPNRIMKVNNGLIVATTLSTYWTVDNSDPTDLLKLVETVHPFIITGMTSTDDYLLIADSNEKLTICDFPSWPNINIVNTISIPTEIYNLKIYGNGLYCSCSNTVSVFDITDIVNPVLMDSYTASNTVFDIEFKGDYMYVLTWTTLETVNIENPFSFSPSANIPVPATGTPHRLTIDGQFGYVAANSDNSHLFRIWPPDNPAYIGKFYETSWISHSWEIFIVGDYYIDFRDPFGIEIMNMYP
;
A
#
# COMPACT_ATOMS: atom_id res chain seq x y z
N MET A 1 -23.08 -34.68 -16.32
CA MET A 1 -22.13 -33.68 -16.82
C MET A 1 -20.84 -34.44 -17.08
N ASN A 2 -20.40 -34.55 -18.33
CA ASN A 2 -19.10 -35.13 -18.63
C ASN A 2 -18.07 -34.02 -18.40
N SER A 3 -17.48 -33.95 -17.20
CA SER A 3 -16.27 -33.16 -16.97
C SER A 3 -15.16 -33.81 -17.80
N ILE A 4 -14.74 -33.12 -18.86
CA ILE A 4 -13.59 -33.55 -19.66
C ILE A 4 -12.35 -33.15 -18.86
N LEU A 5 -11.88 -34.08 -18.03
CA LEU A 5 -10.62 -33.96 -17.30
C LEU A 5 -9.47 -33.64 -18.26
N GLU A 6 -8.49 -32.88 -17.80
CA GLU A 6 -7.33 -32.52 -18.61
C GLU A 6 -6.56 -33.76 -19.08
N PRO A 7 -6.15 -33.81 -20.37
CA PRO A 7 -5.16 -34.78 -20.82
C PRO A 7 -3.87 -34.66 -19.98
N ASN A 8 -3.27 -35.80 -19.63
CA ASN A 8 -2.00 -35.92 -18.89
C ASN A 8 -2.02 -35.69 -17.37
N GLN A 9 -3.15 -35.34 -16.74
CA GLN A 9 -3.25 -35.37 -15.27
C GLN A 9 -3.52 -36.77 -14.71
N TYR A 10 -3.88 -37.74 -15.56
CA TYR A 10 -4.24 -39.10 -15.12
C TYR A 10 -3.72 -40.14 -16.12
N TYR A 11 -2.88 -41.06 -15.65
CA TYR A 11 -2.49 -42.26 -16.42
C TYR A 11 -2.71 -43.51 -15.58
N ILE A 12 -3.51 -44.45 -16.09
CA ILE A 12 -3.59 -45.79 -15.53
C ILE A 12 -2.62 -46.68 -16.32
N LYS A 13 -1.41 -46.90 -15.77
CA LYS A 13 -0.43 -47.82 -16.35
C LYS A 13 -0.72 -49.26 -15.91
N VAL A 14 -1.32 -50.05 -16.79
CA VAL A 14 -1.49 -51.50 -16.59
C VAL A 14 -0.29 -52.24 -17.18
N SER A 15 0.58 -52.79 -16.34
CA SER A 15 1.74 -53.60 -16.78
C SER A 15 1.45 -55.08 -16.57
N THR A 16 1.64 -55.91 -17.60
CA THR A 16 1.39 -57.36 -17.54
C THR A 16 2.70 -58.13 -17.79
N SER A 17 2.89 -59.27 -17.14
CA SER A 17 4.12 -60.08 -17.22
C SER A 17 4.09 -61.18 -18.30
N VAL A 18 3.04 -61.26 -19.12
CA VAL A 18 2.84 -62.35 -20.09
C VAL A 18 2.70 -61.80 -21.52
N PRO A 19 3.65 -62.06 -22.44
CA PRO A 19 3.52 -61.64 -23.83
C PRO A 19 2.40 -62.42 -24.55
N GLY A 20 1.52 -61.70 -25.26
CA GLY A 20 0.70 -62.27 -26.33
C GLY A 20 -0.70 -62.78 -25.96
N THR A 21 -1.26 -62.45 -24.80
CA THR A 21 -2.66 -62.76 -24.46
C THR A 21 -3.42 -61.50 -24.05
N ALA A 22 -4.56 -61.22 -24.69
CA ALA A 22 -5.46 -60.15 -24.27
C ALA A 22 -6.30 -60.64 -23.09
N PHE A 23 -6.32 -59.89 -21.99
CA PHE A 23 -7.19 -60.11 -20.85
C PHE A 23 -8.11 -58.88 -20.67
N LEU A 24 -9.33 -59.10 -20.19
CA LEU A 24 -10.20 -58.03 -19.70
C LEU A 24 -9.78 -57.68 -18.27
N TYR A 25 -9.49 -56.41 -18.02
CA TYR A 25 -9.28 -55.86 -16.67
C TYR A 25 -10.42 -54.90 -16.39
N LEU A 26 -11.03 -54.99 -15.20
CA LEU A 26 -11.88 -53.94 -14.66
C LEU A 26 -10.99 -53.09 -13.77
N VAL A 27 -10.85 -51.81 -14.10
CA VAL A 27 -10.26 -50.83 -13.19
C VAL A 27 -11.39 -50.27 -12.37
N GLU A 28 -11.55 -50.76 -11.14
CA GLU A 28 -12.38 -50.08 -10.14
C GLU A 28 -11.53 -48.94 -9.56
N PHE A 29 -11.96 -47.71 -9.81
CA PHE A 29 -11.37 -46.53 -9.21
C PHE A 29 -12.15 -46.23 -7.92
N ASP A 30 -11.56 -46.57 -6.77
CA ASP A 30 -12.00 -46.05 -5.47
C ASP A 30 -11.42 -44.64 -5.32
N GLY A 31 -12.15 -43.65 -5.82
CA GLY A 31 -11.80 -42.25 -5.64
C GLY A 31 -13.02 -41.36 -5.71
N GLU A 32 -12.92 -40.20 -5.05
CA GLU A 32 -13.97 -39.20 -4.98
C GLU A 32 -13.76 -38.15 -6.07
N ILE A 33 -14.86 -37.65 -6.64
CA ILE A 33 -14.82 -36.45 -7.50
C ILE A 33 -14.90 -35.26 -6.55
N VAL A 34 -13.81 -34.52 -6.43
CA VAL A 34 -13.74 -33.28 -5.65
C VAL A 34 -14.02 -32.09 -6.56
N ASP A 35 -14.81 -31.12 -6.09
CA ASP A 35 -14.96 -29.84 -6.77
C ASP A 35 -13.69 -29.02 -6.54
N LEU A 36 -12.94 -28.76 -7.61
CA LEU A 36 -11.71 -27.97 -7.58
C LEU A 36 -11.96 -26.54 -8.05
N THR A 37 -13.20 -26.06 -8.00
CA THR A 37 -13.49 -24.64 -8.25
C THR A 37 -12.86 -23.80 -7.14
N PRO A 38 -11.95 -22.86 -7.46
CA PRO A 38 -11.33 -22.00 -6.46
C PRO A 38 -12.37 -21.29 -5.60
N ASN A 39 -12.15 -21.27 -4.29
CA ASN A 39 -12.97 -20.57 -3.32
C ASN A 39 -12.05 -19.77 -2.38
N PRO A 40 -11.58 -18.60 -2.83
CA PRO A 40 -10.46 -17.94 -2.20
C PRO A 40 -10.77 -17.40 -0.81
N VAL A 41 -9.82 -17.53 0.10
CA VAL A 41 -9.83 -16.91 1.43
C VAL A 41 -8.58 -16.04 1.56
N SER A 42 -8.75 -14.79 2.01
CA SER A 42 -7.61 -13.90 2.24
C SER A 42 -6.74 -14.45 3.38
N VAL A 43 -5.44 -14.54 3.09
CA VAL A 43 -4.37 -14.89 4.03
C VAL A 43 -3.30 -13.79 4.07
N THR A 44 -3.63 -12.59 3.58
CA THR A 44 -2.74 -11.43 3.52
C THR A 44 -2.23 -11.09 4.92
N PRO A 45 -0.92 -11.14 5.19
CA PRO A 45 -0.37 -10.75 6.47
C PRO A 45 -0.66 -9.29 6.79
N GLU A 46 -1.05 -9.00 8.03
CA GLU A 46 -1.53 -7.67 8.42
C GLU A 46 -0.47 -6.57 8.31
N MET A 47 0.80 -6.95 8.47
CA MET A 47 1.96 -6.05 8.36
C MET A 47 2.43 -5.86 6.91
N LEU A 48 1.89 -6.61 5.94
CA LEU A 48 2.29 -6.48 4.55
C LEU A 48 1.79 -5.16 3.95
N ASN A 49 0.60 -4.69 4.35
CA ASN A 49 0.11 -3.35 4.01
C ASN A 49 0.06 -2.50 5.30
N PHE A 50 1.21 -1.95 5.68
CA PHE A 50 1.39 -1.11 6.86
C PHE A 50 1.49 0.38 6.49
N ASP A 51 0.49 0.88 5.76
CA ASP A 51 0.41 2.28 5.30
C ASP A 51 -0.17 3.18 6.40
N ILE A 52 0.70 3.59 7.33
CA ILE A 52 0.31 4.42 8.47
C ILE A 52 0.42 5.91 8.13
N SER A 53 -0.52 6.69 8.64
CA SER A 53 -0.52 8.15 8.52
C SER A 53 -0.47 8.85 9.88
N TRP A 54 -0.61 8.11 10.99
CA TRP A 54 -0.63 8.63 12.35
C TRP A 54 -0.11 7.60 13.35
N VAL A 55 0.50 8.09 14.43
CA VAL A 55 0.98 7.30 15.57
C VAL A 55 0.73 8.03 16.88
N HIS A 56 0.46 7.26 17.94
CA HIS A 56 0.45 7.69 19.34
C HIS A 56 0.90 6.55 20.25
N SER A 57 1.36 6.84 21.45
CA SER A 57 1.76 5.83 22.42
C SER A 57 1.52 6.28 23.85
N ASP A 58 1.36 5.31 24.73
CA ASP A 58 1.26 5.50 26.17
C ASP A 58 2.26 4.59 26.90
N SER A 59 2.05 4.33 28.20
CA SER A 59 2.93 3.48 29.02
C SER A 59 3.03 2.04 28.54
N ASP A 60 2.00 1.54 27.89
CA ASP A 60 1.81 0.12 27.64
C ASP A 60 1.75 -0.19 26.14
N TYR A 61 1.23 0.73 25.32
CA TYR A 61 0.93 0.47 23.91
C TYR A 61 1.36 1.57 22.95
N VAL A 62 1.62 1.16 21.70
CA VAL A 62 1.70 2.04 20.53
C VAL A 62 0.51 1.80 19.63
N TYR A 63 -0.17 2.89 19.27
CA TYR A 63 -1.32 2.91 18.38
C TYR A 63 -0.92 3.51 17.04
N CYS A 64 -1.11 2.77 15.97
CA CYS A 64 -0.90 3.26 14.61
C CYS A 64 -2.22 3.25 13.85
N SER A 65 -2.42 4.24 12.98
CA SER A 65 -3.59 4.24 12.08
C SER A 65 -3.21 4.72 10.68
N GLY A 66 -3.90 4.20 9.68
CA GLY A 66 -3.73 4.54 8.27
C GLY A 66 -4.23 3.41 7.37
N GLY A 67 -4.40 3.68 6.07
CA GLY A 67 -4.89 2.66 5.13
C GLY A 67 -6.25 2.04 5.49
N GLY A 68 -7.07 2.71 6.31
CA GLY A 68 -8.34 2.19 6.82
C GLY A 68 -8.22 1.16 7.95
N LYS A 69 -7.03 1.02 8.56
CA LYS A 69 -6.71 0.08 9.63
C LYS A 69 -6.18 0.80 10.88
N PHE A 70 -6.33 0.14 12.03
CA PHE A 70 -5.81 0.54 13.34
C PHE A 70 -5.02 -0.62 13.93
N TRP A 71 -3.73 -0.41 14.20
CA TRP A 71 -2.83 -1.41 14.77
C TRP A 71 -2.49 -1.04 16.21
N ILE A 72 -2.40 -2.04 17.06
CA ILE A 72 -1.94 -1.91 18.44
C ILE A 72 -0.69 -2.78 18.63
N PHE A 73 0.37 -2.21 19.17
CA PHE A 73 1.63 -2.90 19.49
C PHE A 73 1.97 -2.72 20.97
N ASP A 74 2.83 -3.59 21.49
CA ASP A 74 3.46 -3.38 22.80
C ASP A 74 4.41 -2.16 22.75
N GLN A 75 4.46 -1.39 23.85
CA GLN A 75 5.47 -0.36 24.08
C GLN A 75 6.68 -0.97 24.83
N PRO A 76 7.93 -0.79 24.35
CA PRO A 76 8.31 -0.12 23.11
C PRO A 76 8.23 -1.02 21.86
N MET A 77 8.06 -0.40 20.70
CA MET A 77 8.20 -1.07 19.40
C MET A 77 9.65 -1.15 18.94
N ASP A 78 10.00 -2.24 18.25
CA ASP A 78 11.24 -2.41 17.50
C ASP A 78 10.99 -2.94 16.08
N ALA A 79 12.06 -3.16 15.30
CA ALA A 79 11.96 -3.59 13.90
C ALA A 79 11.33 -4.98 13.68
N ASN A 80 11.14 -5.78 14.75
CA ASN A 80 10.51 -7.10 14.73
C ASN A 80 9.16 -7.13 15.47
N SER A 81 8.65 -5.97 15.91
CA SER A 81 7.35 -5.90 16.57
C SER A 81 6.23 -6.33 15.62
N GLU A 82 5.37 -7.22 16.12
CA GLU A 82 4.14 -7.63 15.47
C GLU A 82 2.94 -7.02 16.22
N PRO A 83 1.83 -6.71 15.52
CA PRO A 83 0.67 -6.11 16.15
C PRO A 83 0.00 -7.12 17.07
N ILE A 84 -0.40 -6.66 18.26
CA ILE A 84 -1.28 -7.40 19.18
C ILE A 84 -2.63 -7.63 18.52
N SER A 85 -3.15 -6.61 17.83
CA SER A 85 -4.36 -6.69 17.04
C SER A 85 -4.39 -5.65 15.94
N VAL A 86 -5.21 -5.90 14.93
CA VAL A 86 -5.51 -4.99 13.84
C VAL A 86 -7.01 -4.91 13.66
N SER A 87 -7.54 -3.69 13.68
CA SER A 87 -8.98 -3.42 13.48
C SER A 87 -9.20 -2.63 12.19
N LEU A 88 -10.23 -2.98 11.43
CA LEU A 88 -10.67 -2.19 10.29
C LEU A 88 -11.47 -0.98 10.81
N ILE A 89 -11.15 0.23 10.34
CA ILE A 89 -11.73 1.47 10.85
C ILE A 89 -12.28 2.41 9.76
N GLY A 90 -11.89 2.24 8.48
CA GLY A 90 -12.35 3.12 7.38
C GLY A 90 -11.78 4.54 7.36
N SER A 91 -11.29 5.04 8.50
CA SER A 91 -10.86 6.43 8.75
C SER A 91 -9.85 7.02 7.76
N TYR A 92 -10.08 8.28 7.38
CA TYR A 92 -9.13 9.13 6.66
C TYR A 92 -8.62 10.33 7.49
N GLY A 93 -9.10 10.51 8.73
CA GLY A 93 -8.77 11.63 9.61
C GLY A 93 -7.78 11.31 10.73
N ARG A 94 -7.28 12.33 11.43
CA ARG A 94 -6.47 12.17 12.66
C ARG A 94 -7.36 11.56 13.76
N PRO A 95 -7.07 10.34 14.25
CA PRO A 95 -7.84 9.77 15.34
C PRO A 95 -7.54 10.48 16.67
N ALA A 96 -8.40 10.25 17.66
CA ALA A 96 -8.15 10.64 19.04
C ALA A 96 -8.11 9.37 19.89
N VAL A 97 -7.10 9.26 20.77
CA VAL A 97 -6.96 8.14 21.71
C VAL A 97 -6.89 8.70 23.12
N PHE A 98 -7.73 8.16 23.99
CA PHE A 98 -7.69 8.41 25.42
C PHE A 98 -8.09 7.13 26.13
N TRP A 99 -7.12 6.45 26.74
CA TRP A 99 -7.30 5.10 27.27
C TRP A 99 -8.54 5.00 28.18
N PRO A 100 -9.42 3.98 27.98
CA PRO A 100 -9.28 2.83 27.08
C PRO A 100 -10.02 2.99 25.74
N TYR A 101 -10.14 4.20 25.20
CA TYR A 101 -10.96 4.45 24.01
C TYR A 101 -10.16 5.07 22.87
N ALA A 102 -10.53 4.69 21.65
CA ALA A 102 -10.09 5.37 20.43
C ALA A 102 -11.30 5.82 19.61
N CYS A 103 -11.22 7.01 19.04
CA CYS A 103 -12.26 7.62 18.23
C CYS A 103 -11.73 7.92 16.82
N PHE A 104 -12.56 7.64 15.83
CA PHE A 104 -12.26 7.81 14.41
C PHE A 104 -13.41 8.53 13.72
N TYR A 105 -13.10 9.18 12.60
CA TYR A 105 -14.14 9.82 11.80
C TYR A 105 -13.91 9.62 10.31
N ASP A 106 -15.03 9.53 9.60
CA ASP A 106 -15.06 9.43 8.14
C ASP A 106 -15.99 10.46 7.53
N ASN A 107 -15.59 10.97 6.36
CA ASN A 107 -16.37 11.92 5.58
C ASN A 107 -16.73 11.32 4.23
N VAL A 108 -17.96 10.83 4.09
CA VAL A 108 -18.45 10.24 2.84
C VAL A 108 -19.44 11.18 2.19
N SER A 109 -19.10 11.67 0.99
CA SER A 109 -19.95 12.61 0.23
C SER A 109 -20.37 13.87 1.00
N GLY A 110 -19.53 14.34 1.93
CA GLY A 110 -19.77 15.53 2.75
C GLY A 110 -20.52 15.28 4.06
N ALA A 111 -20.92 14.04 4.35
CA ALA A 111 -21.50 13.65 5.63
C ALA A 111 -20.45 12.96 6.51
N GLY A 112 -20.42 13.36 7.78
CA GLY A 112 -19.49 12.87 8.79
C GLY A 112 -20.06 11.71 9.60
N THR A 113 -19.21 10.75 9.94
CA THR A 113 -19.51 9.64 10.86
C THR A 113 -18.43 9.55 11.93
N ILE A 114 -18.82 9.13 13.13
CA ILE A 114 -17.91 8.82 14.23
C ILE A 114 -17.99 7.32 14.52
N SER A 115 -16.83 6.69 14.62
CA SER A 115 -16.69 5.31 15.11
C SER A 115 -15.85 5.30 16.39
N LEU A 116 -16.21 4.44 17.34
CA LEU A 116 -15.51 4.28 18.62
C LEU A 116 -14.94 2.87 18.73
N ILE A 117 -13.78 2.74 19.36
CA ILE A 117 -13.19 1.45 19.72
C ILE A 117 -12.99 1.41 21.23
N ASP A 118 -13.45 0.31 21.82
CA ASP A 118 -13.13 -0.10 23.19
C ASP A 118 -11.82 -0.91 23.19
N LEU A 119 -10.81 -0.40 23.90
CA LEU A 119 -9.46 -0.95 24.02
C LEU A 119 -9.23 -1.68 25.35
N ASP A 120 -10.25 -1.87 26.20
CA ASP A 120 -10.11 -2.62 27.47
C ASP A 120 -9.54 -4.04 27.25
N ASN A 121 -9.80 -4.61 26.07
CA ASN A 121 -9.12 -5.81 25.59
C ASN A 121 -8.40 -5.55 24.26
N VAL A 122 -7.16 -5.08 24.32
CA VAL A 122 -6.32 -4.81 23.15
C VAL A 122 -6.11 -5.99 22.20
N SER A 123 -6.26 -7.24 22.66
CA SER A 123 -6.16 -8.43 21.80
C SER A 123 -7.42 -8.73 21.00
N ASN A 124 -8.56 -8.16 21.41
CA ASN A 124 -9.81 -8.22 20.69
C ASN A 124 -10.62 -6.93 20.94
N PRO A 125 -10.17 -5.79 20.36
CA PRO A 125 -10.86 -4.52 20.51
C PRO A 125 -12.29 -4.60 19.97
N VAL A 126 -13.22 -3.86 20.58
CA VAL A 126 -14.61 -3.84 20.14
C VAL A 126 -14.87 -2.54 19.38
N VAL A 127 -15.09 -2.66 18.06
CA VAL A 127 -15.38 -1.53 17.19
C VAL A 127 -16.89 -1.28 17.08
N HIS A 128 -17.29 -0.05 17.36
CA HIS A 128 -18.64 0.47 17.17
C HIS A 128 -18.65 1.42 15.97
N TYR A 129 -18.93 0.84 14.80
CA TYR A 129 -19.01 1.58 13.53
C TYR A 129 -20.19 2.53 13.48
N ASP A 130 -19.97 3.70 12.88
CA ASP A 130 -21.00 4.71 12.62
C ASP A 130 -21.86 5.01 13.87
N ALA A 131 -21.21 5.02 15.04
CA ALA A 131 -21.82 5.26 16.34
C ALA A 131 -22.59 6.58 16.40
N TYR A 132 -22.13 7.58 15.63
CA TYR A 132 -22.85 8.83 15.40
C TYR A 132 -22.67 9.28 13.94
N SER A 133 -23.65 10.00 13.40
CA SER A 133 -23.58 10.59 12.06
C SER A 133 -24.14 12.01 12.04
N CYS A 134 -23.50 12.88 11.26
CA CYS A 134 -23.94 14.26 11.03
C CYS A 134 -23.98 14.60 9.54
N SER A 135 -24.74 15.64 9.17
CA SER A 135 -24.87 16.10 7.78
C SER A 135 -23.64 16.81 7.24
N GLY A 136 -22.81 17.38 8.11
CA GLY A 136 -21.59 18.10 7.74
C GLY A 136 -20.34 17.23 7.81
N SER A 137 -19.24 17.76 7.26
CA SER A 137 -17.92 17.13 7.30
C SER A 137 -17.23 17.40 8.63
N ILE A 138 -16.64 16.36 9.22
CA ILE A 138 -15.83 16.43 10.43
C ILE A 138 -14.41 16.82 10.05
N ASN A 139 -13.84 17.82 10.73
CA ASN A 139 -12.52 18.37 10.43
C ASN A 139 -11.44 17.91 11.41
N ALA A 140 -11.82 17.73 12.68
CA ALA A 140 -10.94 17.32 13.77
C ALA A 140 -11.78 16.71 14.89
N ILE A 141 -11.18 15.83 15.68
CA ILE A 141 -11.76 15.26 16.88
C ILE A 141 -10.78 15.29 18.06
N ALA A 142 -11.30 15.27 19.27
CA ALA A 142 -10.57 15.03 20.51
C ALA A 142 -11.45 14.21 21.47
N LEU A 143 -10.85 13.61 22.50
CA LEU A 143 -11.52 12.61 23.34
C LEU A 143 -11.07 12.76 24.81
N ASP A 144 -12.01 12.60 25.74
CA ASP A 144 -11.74 12.35 27.16
C ASP A 144 -12.43 11.06 27.63
N SER A 145 -12.57 10.83 28.94
CA SER A 145 -13.18 9.60 29.47
C SER A 145 -14.64 9.37 29.07
N ASN A 146 -15.41 10.41 28.74
CA ASN A 146 -16.85 10.31 28.48
C ASN A 146 -17.34 11.13 27.28
N ASN A 147 -16.52 12.02 26.72
CA ASN A 147 -16.91 12.98 25.70
C ASN A 147 -16.04 12.88 24.45
N ILE A 148 -16.69 12.98 23.30
CA ILE A 148 -16.06 13.25 22.01
C ILE A 148 -16.29 14.71 21.66
N TYR A 149 -15.21 15.42 21.37
CA TYR A 149 -15.24 16.78 20.86
C TYR A 149 -15.01 16.73 19.36
N MET A 150 -15.87 17.32 18.55
CA MET A 150 -15.74 17.29 17.10
C MET A 150 -16.00 18.66 16.46
N SER A 151 -15.13 19.04 15.53
CA SER A 151 -15.27 20.22 14.68
C SER A 151 -16.00 19.83 13.40
N VAL A 152 -17.13 20.47 13.11
CA VAL A 152 -17.99 20.12 11.96
C VAL A 152 -18.21 21.33 11.05
N THR A 153 -18.01 21.14 9.75
CA THR A 153 -18.38 22.09 8.70
C THR A 153 -19.67 21.64 8.04
N ASP A 154 -20.75 22.42 8.19
CA ASP A 154 -22.04 22.13 7.54
C ASP A 154 -22.63 23.39 6.91
N GLY A 155 -22.96 23.32 5.61
CA GLY A 155 -23.65 24.41 4.91
C GLY A 155 -22.92 25.77 4.94
N GLY A 156 -21.60 25.80 5.14
CA GLY A 156 -20.80 27.02 5.30
C GLY A 156 -20.82 27.63 6.71
N SER A 157 -21.40 26.92 7.68
CA SER A 157 -21.28 27.21 9.11
C SER A 157 -20.36 26.18 9.77
N TYR A 158 -19.77 26.57 10.91
CA TYR A 158 -18.84 25.74 11.65
C TYR A 158 -19.36 25.53 13.06
N TYR A 159 -19.20 24.31 13.56
CA TYR A 159 -19.74 23.89 14.85
C TYR A 159 -18.66 23.18 15.66
N LEU A 160 -18.60 23.51 16.95
CA LEU A 160 -18.03 22.64 17.97
C LEU A 160 -19.18 21.80 18.53
N VAL A 161 -19.18 20.51 18.19
CA VAL A 161 -20.15 19.54 18.68
C VAL A 161 -19.48 18.70 19.76
N ILE A 162 -20.18 18.51 20.87
CA ILE A 162 -19.73 17.66 21.98
C ILE A 162 -20.74 16.52 22.11
N LEU A 163 -20.24 15.29 22.04
CA LEU A 163 -21.01 14.07 22.24
C LEU A 163 -20.62 13.45 23.57
N GLU A 164 -21.59 12.92 24.31
CA GLU A 164 -21.35 12.03 25.45
C GLU A 164 -21.57 10.59 24.99
N PHE A 165 -20.67 9.70 25.39
CA PHE A 165 -20.76 8.28 25.09
C PHE A 165 -20.75 7.42 26.35
N MET A 166 -21.41 6.28 26.27
CA MET A 166 -21.37 5.22 27.28
C MET A 166 -21.24 3.88 26.55
N PHE A 167 -20.52 2.92 27.13
CA PHE A 167 -20.41 1.56 26.56
C PHE A 167 -21.43 0.58 27.14
N ILE A 168 -22.05 0.89 28.29
CA ILE A 168 -22.95 -0.03 28.99
C ILE A 168 -24.23 0.71 29.48
N PRO A 169 -25.34 0.68 28.70
CA PRO A 169 -25.43 0.21 27.31
C PRO A 169 -24.67 1.14 26.36
N PHE A 170 -24.29 0.64 25.18
CA PHE A 170 -23.66 1.47 24.17
C PHE A 170 -24.63 2.55 23.69
N ASP A 171 -24.26 3.82 23.86
CA ASP A 171 -25.04 4.98 23.45
C ASP A 171 -24.11 6.17 23.19
N VAL A 172 -24.46 6.98 22.19
CA VAL A 172 -23.74 8.22 21.85
C VAL A 172 -24.78 9.29 21.53
N HIS A 173 -24.71 10.43 22.21
CA HIS A 173 -25.68 11.51 22.01
C HIS A 173 -25.05 12.89 22.14
N VAL A 174 -25.67 13.87 21.48
CA VAL A 174 -25.20 15.26 21.48
C VAL A 174 -25.50 15.93 22.81
N VAL A 175 -24.48 16.53 23.42
CA VAL A 175 -24.57 17.32 24.66
C VAL A 175 -24.60 18.82 24.33
N SER A 176 -23.80 19.25 23.35
CA SER A 176 -23.70 20.65 22.93
C SER A 176 -23.38 20.77 21.43
N ASP A 177 -23.92 21.80 20.78
CA ASP A 177 -23.67 22.15 19.38
C ASP A 177 -23.45 23.68 19.20
N THR A 178 -22.25 24.13 19.54
CA THR A 178 -21.93 25.56 19.57
C THR A 178 -21.43 26.05 18.21
N ILE A 179 -22.01 27.13 17.69
CA ILE A 179 -21.49 27.78 16.46
C ILE A 179 -20.15 28.45 16.77
N VAL A 180 -19.16 28.17 15.93
CA VAL A 180 -17.79 28.70 16.03
C VAL A 180 -17.42 29.50 14.78
N PRO A 181 -16.45 30.43 14.85
CA PRO A 181 -16.17 31.34 13.73
C PRO A 181 -15.52 30.67 12.53
N ASP A 182 -14.71 29.63 12.76
CA ASP A 182 -13.91 28.93 11.75
C ASP A 182 -13.79 27.44 12.08
N PRO A 183 -13.49 26.57 11.11
CA PRO A 183 -13.35 25.15 11.35
C PRO A 183 -12.00 24.85 12.02
N TYR A 184 -12.04 24.08 13.10
CA TYR A 184 -10.83 23.58 13.76
C TYR A 184 -10.21 22.41 12.98
N GLN A 185 -8.89 22.40 12.88
CA GLN A 185 -8.07 21.42 12.15
C GLN A 185 -7.34 20.45 13.07
N VAL A 186 -7.00 20.90 14.28
CA VAL A 186 -6.42 20.07 15.35
C VAL A 186 -7.16 20.41 16.64
N MET A 187 -7.50 19.39 17.42
CA MET A 187 -8.08 19.57 18.74
C MET A 187 -7.42 18.63 19.73
N GLU A 188 -7.16 19.12 20.93
CA GLU A 188 -6.58 18.34 22.03
C GLU A 188 -7.30 18.67 23.34
N VAL A 189 -7.48 17.66 24.19
CA VAL A 189 -8.02 17.87 25.54
C VAL A 189 -6.84 18.09 26.50
N PHE A 190 -6.66 19.32 26.94
CA PHE A 190 -5.69 19.68 27.96
C PHE A 190 -6.22 19.30 29.34
N GLN A 191 -5.46 18.48 30.08
CA GLN A 191 -5.81 17.98 31.40
C GLN A 191 -7.22 17.34 31.41
N PRO A 192 -7.41 16.25 30.63
CA PRO A 192 -8.69 15.55 30.52
C PRO A 192 -9.17 15.10 31.89
N ASP A 193 -10.50 15.15 32.08
CA ASP A 193 -11.20 14.79 33.31
C ASP A 193 -10.87 15.62 34.57
N ASP A 194 -10.00 16.64 34.49
CA ASP A 194 -9.78 17.55 35.62
C ASP A 194 -11.01 18.46 35.82
N PRO A 195 -11.65 18.45 37.00
CA PRO A 195 -12.89 19.18 37.23
C PRO A 195 -12.73 20.70 37.31
N VAL A 196 -11.50 21.23 37.23
CA VAL A 196 -11.18 22.65 37.37
C VAL A 196 -10.46 23.17 36.13
N THR A 197 -9.47 22.42 35.65
CA THR A 197 -8.53 22.88 34.63
C THR A 197 -8.70 22.22 33.28
N SER A 198 -9.67 21.31 33.10
CA SER A 198 -9.91 20.71 31.78
C SER A 198 -10.25 21.78 30.74
N ARG A 199 -9.48 21.81 29.65
CA ARG A 199 -9.65 22.74 28.53
C ARG A 199 -9.63 22.00 27.21
N LEU A 200 -10.47 22.42 26.27
CA LEU A 200 -10.35 22.00 24.88
C LEU A 200 -9.52 23.03 24.12
N ILE A 201 -8.38 22.60 23.61
CA ILE A 201 -7.51 23.40 22.75
C ILE A 201 -7.93 23.16 21.31
N SER A 202 -8.36 24.20 20.60
CA SER A 202 -8.97 24.09 19.27
C SER A 202 -8.24 24.99 18.27
N GLN A 203 -7.46 24.39 17.38
CA GLN A 203 -6.62 25.10 16.41
C GLN A 203 -7.38 25.38 15.11
N CYS A 204 -7.47 26.65 14.72
CA CYS A 204 -7.75 27.10 13.36
C CYS A 204 -6.45 27.40 12.61
N GLU A 205 -6.53 27.69 11.30
CA GLU A 205 -5.34 28.08 10.51
C GLU A 205 -4.58 29.27 11.13
N LYS A 206 -5.27 30.22 11.77
CA LYS A 206 -4.69 31.51 12.20
C LYS A 206 -4.70 31.78 13.70
N TRP A 207 -5.40 30.98 14.48
CA TRP A 207 -5.49 31.14 15.93
C TRP A 207 -5.83 29.81 16.60
N ILE A 208 -5.68 29.78 17.92
CA ILE A 208 -6.14 28.72 18.81
C ILE A 208 -7.23 29.28 19.70
N ASP A 209 -8.39 28.66 19.71
CA ASP A 209 -9.44 28.89 20.70
C ASP A 209 -9.28 27.90 21.85
N VAL A 210 -9.42 28.36 23.09
CA VAL A 210 -9.37 27.53 24.29
C VAL A 210 -10.71 27.61 24.99
N TYR A 211 -11.39 26.49 25.08
CA TYR A 211 -12.69 26.38 25.74
C TYR A 211 -12.53 25.77 27.13
N ASP A 212 -13.21 26.36 28.12
CA ASP A 212 -13.51 25.69 29.37
C ASP A 212 -14.57 24.62 29.11
N ILE A 213 -14.21 23.36 29.39
CA ILE A 213 -15.03 22.17 29.17
C ILE A 213 -15.29 21.41 30.48
N THR A 214 -15.08 22.05 31.64
CA THR A 214 -15.47 21.49 32.94
C THR A 214 -16.97 21.19 33.05
N ASP A 215 -17.79 21.86 32.23
CA ASP A 215 -19.17 21.51 31.91
C ASP A 215 -19.32 21.32 30.39
N PRO A 216 -19.23 20.07 29.88
CA PRO A 216 -19.33 19.77 28.44
C PRO A 216 -20.66 20.19 27.80
N SER A 217 -21.72 20.40 28.59
CA SER A 217 -23.02 20.86 28.09
C SER A 217 -23.07 22.36 27.77
N ASN A 218 -22.05 23.11 28.21
CA ASN A 218 -21.94 24.53 28.00
C ASN A 218 -20.46 24.95 27.86
N PRO A 219 -19.79 24.56 26.76
CA PRO A 219 -18.40 24.94 26.53
C PRO A 219 -18.27 26.45 26.38
N LEU A 220 -17.41 27.06 27.20
CA LEU A 220 -17.22 28.51 27.22
C LEU A 220 -15.85 28.88 26.65
N LEU A 221 -15.84 29.74 25.64
CA LEU A 221 -14.58 30.29 25.13
C LEU A 221 -13.88 31.10 26.23
N ALA A 222 -12.77 30.57 26.73
CA ALA A 222 -11.97 31.20 27.78
C ALA A 222 -10.98 32.20 27.19
N ILE A 223 -10.28 31.82 26.11
CA ILE A 223 -9.29 32.65 25.43
C ILE A 223 -9.12 32.27 23.96
N ALA A 224 -8.64 33.21 23.15
CA ALA A 224 -8.15 32.98 21.79
C ALA A 224 -6.71 33.50 21.64
N TYR A 225 -5.82 32.70 21.06
CA TYR A 225 -4.42 33.03 20.75
C TYR A 225 -4.22 33.20 19.25
N GLY A 226 -3.84 34.40 18.80
CA GLY A 226 -3.54 34.65 17.39
C GLY A 226 -2.25 35.44 17.22
N PHE A 227 -1.51 35.14 16.14
CA PHE A 227 -0.26 35.82 15.81
C PHE A 227 -0.34 36.41 14.41
N VAL A 228 0.08 37.67 14.27
CA VAL A 228 0.02 38.37 12.99
C VAL A 228 0.95 37.67 11.99
N ASN A 229 0.45 37.42 10.78
CA ASN A 229 1.18 36.75 9.69
C ASN A 229 1.68 35.34 10.02
N ASN A 230 1.09 34.63 10.98
CA ASN A 230 1.48 33.27 11.31
C ASN A 230 0.32 32.30 11.04
N ASN A 231 0.64 31.17 10.43
CA ASN A 231 -0.28 30.03 10.31
C ASN A 231 0.10 28.94 11.30
N PHE A 232 -0.87 28.32 11.96
CA PHE A 232 -0.66 27.15 12.79
C PHE A 232 -0.59 25.89 11.93
N ARG A 233 0.24 24.92 12.35
CA ARG A 233 0.43 23.64 11.66
C ARG A 233 -0.08 22.48 12.48
N ASP A 234 0.41 22.36 13.70
CA ASP A 234 0.05 21.30 14.64
C ASP A 234 0.25 21.79 16.08
N LEU A 235 -0.35 21.08 17.02
CA LEU A 235 -0.18 21.29 18.44
C LEU A 235 -0.30 19.99 19.22
N CYS A 236 0.23 20.02 20.43
CA CYS A 236 0.08 19.00 21.44
C CYS A 236 0.07 19.64 22.83
N THR A 237 -0.27 18.84 23.84
CA THR A 237 -0.32 19.27 25.23
C THR A 237 0.47 18.31 26.09
N GLU A 238 1.31 18.84 26.96
CA GLU A 238 2.06 18.02 27.93
C GLU A 238 2.18 18.80 29.25
N GLY A 239 1.88 18.13 30.35
CA GLY A 239 1.86 18.73 31.69
C GLY A 239 0.94 19.96 31.79
N ASP A 240 1.55 21.12 32.04
CA ASP A 240 0.86 22.41 32.24
C ASP A 240 0.83 23.30 30.98
N TYR A 241 1.35 22.82 29.85
CA TYR A 241 1.59 23.66 28.68
C TYR A 241 0.97 23.13 27.38
N VAL A 242 0.68 24.07 26.49
CA VAL A 242 0.33 23.84 25.10
C VAL A 242 1.53 24.20 24.25
N TYR A 243 1.91 23.30 23.35
CA TYR A 243 3.01 23.46 22.42
C TYR A 243 2.43 23.56 21.02
N ALA A 244 2.69 24.66 20.31
CA ALA A 244 2.14 24.85 18.97
C ALA A 244 3.24 25.20 17.96
N LEU A 245 3.17 24.53 16.82
CA LEU A 245 3.95 24.86 15.65
C LEU A 245 3.25 25.96 14.85
N THR A 246 4.00 27.02 14.56
CA THR A 246 3.56 28.13 13.73
C THR A 246 4.55 28.43 12.64
N MET A 247 4.07 28.98 11.53
CA MET A 247 4.88 29.38 10.40
C MET A 247 4.60 30.85 10.06
N ASP A 248 5.63 31.70 10.11
CA ASP A 248 5.53 33.08 9.64
C ASP A 248 5.45 33.11 8.10
N THR A 249 4.35 33.62 7.57
CA THR A 249 4.02 33.61 6.15
C THR A 249 4.77 34.68 5.35
N ILE A 250 5.51 35.58 6.01
CA ILE A 250 6.36 36.57 5.35
C ILE A 250 7.80 36.09 5.30
N THR A 251 8.32 35.53 6.40
CA THR A 251 9.72 35.12 6.50
C THR A 251 9.95 33.64 6.21
N ASP A 252 8.89 32.86 6.02
CA ASP A 252 8.96 31.42 5.78
C ASP A 252 9.67 30.70 6.94
N THR A 253 9.46 31.18 8.16
CA THR A 253 10.15 30.71 9.38
C THR A 253 9.19 29.96 10.27
N SER A 254 9.55 28.72 10.63
CA SER A 254 8.81 27.92 11.61
C SER A 254 9.18 28.33 13.03
N TYR A 255 8.24 28.21 13.96
CA TYR A 255 8.43 28.46 15.39
C TYR A 255 7.72 27.40 16.21
N LEU A 256 8.39 26.93 17.28
CA LEU A 256 7.71 26.29 18.40
C LEU A 256 7.34 27.37 19.43
N ARG A 257 6.07 27.45 19.78
CA ARG A 257 5.54 28.39 20.79
C ARG A 257 4.96 27.60 21.97
N ILE A 258 5.15 28.13 23.17
CA ILE A 258 4.69 27.52 24.41
C ILE A 258 3.72 28.46 25.13
N PHE A 259 2.57 27.92 25.53
CA PHE A 259 1.51 28.67 26.21
C PHE A 259 1.08 27.95 27.48
N ASP A 260 0.68 28.73 28.49
CA ASP A 260 -0.04 28.25 29.65
C ASP A 260 -1.54 28.48 29.42
N ALA A 261 -2.28 27.38 29.18
CA ALA A 261 -3.71 27.41 28.88
C ALA A 261 -4.59 27.82 30.07
N ILE A 262 -4.06 27.81 31.29
CA ILE A 262 -4.79 28.14 32.51
C ILE A 262 -4.56 29.60 32.91
N SER A 263 -3.30 30.03 32.92
CA SER A 263 -2.94 31.40 33.31
C SER A 263 -3.02 32.41 32.17
N ASN A 264 -3.25 31.93 30.93
CA ASN A 264 -3.36 32.74 29.73
C ASN A 264 -2.07 33.52 29.40
N VAL A 265 -0.92 32.89 29.66
CA VAL A 265 0.41 33.49 29.49
C VAL A 265 1.15 32.83 28.34
N ASN A 266 1.61 33.66 27.39
CA ASN A 266 2.65 33.25 26.43
C ASN A 266 3.97 33.08 27.19
N LYS A 267 4.56 31.89 27.15
CA LYS A 267 5.81 31.57 27.82
C LYS A 267 6.99 31.96 26.94
N GLY A 268 7.53 31.01 26.20
CA GLY A 268 8.65 31.19 25.28
C GLY A 268 8.30 30.83 23.84
N MET A 269 9.24 31.15 22.95
CA MET A 269 9.23 30.66 21.58
C MET A 269 10.67 30.45 21.10
N THR A 270 10.88 29.50 20.20
CA THR A 270 12.12 29.35 19.45
C THR A 270 11.83 29.26 17.96
N SER A 271 12.71 29.85 17.14
CA SER A 271 12.68 29.63 15.69
C SER A 271 13.24 28.25 15.40
N LEU A 272 12.56 27.52 14.53
CA LEU A 272 12.99 26.21 14.06
C LEU A 272 13.58 26.34 12.67
N CYS A 273 14.63 25.59 12.41
CA CYS A 273 15.10 25.39 11.04
C CYS A 273 14.03 24.62 10.23
N PHE A 274 13.90 24.94 8.94
CA PHE A 274 13.04 24.25 7.96
C PHE A 274 11.50 24.41 8.16
N ASP A 275 10.73 23.79 7.27
CA ASP A 275 9.26 23.82 7.23
C ASP A 275 8.68 22.64 8.04
N ASN A 276 8.35 22.88 9.31
CA ASN A 276 7.96 21.86 10.29
C ASN A 276 6.43 21.69 10.33
N TYR A 277 5.96 20.44 10.48
CA TYR A 277 4.55 20.08 10.35
C TYR A 277 3.95 19.47 11.59
N TYR A 278 4.67 18.58 12.29
CA TYR A 278 4.13 17.84 13.43
C TYR A 278 5.01 18.02 14.66
N VAL A 279 4.39 18.04 15.83
CA VAL A 279 5.09 18.16 17.11
C VAL A 279 4.50 17.19 18.13
N ASP A 280 5.39 16.57 18.90
CA ASP A 280 5.01 15.91 20.15
C ASP A 280 5.99 16.25 21.26
N VAL A 281 5.54 16.18 22.52
CA VAL A 281 6.36 16.54 23.69
C VAL A 281 6.34 15.42 24.70
N CYS A 282 7.52 15.03 25.16
CA CYS A 282 7.67 14.08 26.26
C CYS A 282 8.67 14.66 27.26
N GLY A 283 8.18 14.98 28.46
CA GLY A 283 8.99 15.59 29.52
C GLY A 283 9.66 16.90 29.09
N ASP A 284 10.99 16.92 29.13
CA ASP A 284 11.80 18.13 28.88
C ASP A 284 12.08 18.41 27.40
N PHE A 285 11.55 17.60 26.47
CA PHE A 285 11.86 17.72 25.05
C PHE A 285 10.61 17.75 24.16
N ALA A 286 10.63 18.65 23.18
CA ALA A 286 9.71 18.64 22.06
C ALA A 286 10.40 18.07 20.82
N TYR A 287 9.72 17.18 20.11
CA TYR A 287 10.18 16.54 18.89
C TYR A 287 9.36 17.05 17.72
N VAL A 288 10.03 17.54 16.69
CA VAL A 288 9.38 18.15 15.52
C VAL A 288 9.86 17.52 14.24
N THR A 289 8.94 17.25 13.32
CA THR A 289 9.25 16.70 12.00
C THR A 289 8.95 17.69 10.89
N ASN A 290 9.71 17.60 9.80
CA ASN A 290 9.60 18.51 8.67
C ASN A 290 9.53 17.83 7.31
N ASN A 291 9.13 18.63 6.31
CA ASN A 291 9.04 18.18 4.92
C ASN A 291 10.40 17.88 4.26
N SER A 292 11.51 18.22 4.92
CA SER A 292 12.88 17.95 4.45
C SER A 292 13.46 16.65 5.03
N GLY A 293 12.67 15.88 5.78
CA GLY A 293 13.09 14.58 6.31
C GLY A 293 13.95 14.65 7.56
N ARG A 294 13.76 15.68 8.39
CA ARG A 294 14.46 15.77 9.67
C ARG A 294 13.52 15.61 10.84
N LEU A 295 14.04 14.92 11.86
CA LEU A 295 13.52 14.91 13.21
C LEU A 295 14.44 15.83 14.01
N THR A 296 13.89 16.94 14.49
CA THR A 296 14.58 17.93 15.32
C THR A 296 14.04 17.82 16.74
N TRP A 297 14.89 17.94 17.75
CA TRP A 297 14.45 18.04 19.13
C TRP A 297 14.82 19.40 19.74
N VAL A 298 13.96 19.86 20.63
CA VAL A 298 14.01 21.17 21.26
C VAL A 298 13.97 20.96 22.75
N ASP A 299 14.94 21.51 23.47
CA ASP A 299 14.91 21.57 24.94
C ASP A 299 13.81 22.55 25.36
N VAL A 300 12.81 22.02 26.05
CA VAL A 300 11.68 22.76 26.61
C VAL A 300 11.61 22.66 28.14
N SER A 301 12.66 22.16 28.80
CA SER A 301 12.79 22.10 30.26
C SER A 301 12.57 23.45 30.93
N ASN A 302 12.90 24.53 30.21
CA ASN A 302 12.52 25.89 30.54
C ASN A 302 11.51 26.43 29.52
N PRO A 303 10.19 26.41 29.82
CA PRO A 303 9.16 26.81 28.86
C PRO A 303 9.22 28.30 28.49
N ASP A 304 9.85 29.15 29.31
CA ASP A 304 10.05 30.57 29.00
C ASP A 304 11.19 30.79 27.99
N PHE A 305 12.10 29.81 27.83
CA PHE A 305 13.29 29.91 26.98
C PHE A 305 13.57 28.58 26.26
N PRO A 306 12.66 28.08 25.40
CA PRO A 306 12.92 26.87 24.62
C PRO A 306 14.09 27.08 23.66
N LEU A 307 14.85 26.02 23.40
CA LEU A 307 16.05 26.07 22.56
C LEU A 307 16.11 24.87 21.61
N GLU A 308 16.21 25.13 20.30
CA GLU A 308 16.49 24.07 19.32
C GLU A 308 17.89 23.50 19.63
N ASP A 309 17.96 22.18 19.83
CA ASP A 309 19.20 21.50 20.20
C ASP A 309 19.90 20.96 18.94
N ASP A 310 19.42 19.84 18.39
CA ASP A 310 19.97 19.25 17.17
C ASP A 310 18.89 18.52 16.35
N SER A 311 19.29 17.97 15.20
CA SER A 311 18.43 17.25 14.27
C SER A 311 19.14 16.06 13.67
N ILE A 312 18.40 14.98 13.42
CA ILE A 312 18.86 13.88 12.59
C ILE A 312 18.24 13.98 11.20
N VAL A 313 19.07 13.88 10.16
CA VAL A 313 18.63 13.91 8.76
C VAL A 313 18.42 12.50 8.26
N ASN A 314 17.25 12.26 7.69
CA ASN A 314 16.96 11.06 6.92
C ASN A 314 16.59 11.48 5.50
N TYR A 315 16.86 10.63 4.51
CA TYR A 315 16.71 11.00 3.09
C TYR A 315 15.24 11.00 2.60
N GLU A 316 14.28 10.99 3.52
CA GLU A 316 12.84 10.80 3.29
C GLU A 316 12.07 11.81 4.12
N LYS A 317 11.01 12.42 3.56
CA LYS A 317 10.08 13.33 4.24
C LYS A 317 9.58 12.67 5.55
N TYR A 318 9.20 13.42 6.58
CA TYR A 318 8.62 12.80 7.78
C TYR A 318 7.14 13.16 7.96
N GLY A 319 6.39 12.18 8.45
CA GLY A 319 5.00 12.32 8.88
C GLY A 319 4.89 12.66 10.37
N TYR A 320 3.75 12.30 10.95
CA TYR A 320 3.48 12.46 12.39
C TYR A 320 4.61 11.90 13.25
N VAL A 321 4.85 12.58 14.36
CA VAL A 321 5.78 12.16 15.40
C VAL A 321 5.00 11.94 16.69
N ASN A 322 5.39 10.93 17.45
CA ASN A 322 4.96 10.75 18.82
C ASN A 322 6.14 10.28 19.67
N ALA A 323 6.19 10.71 20.93
CA ALA A 323 7.23 10.32 21.88
C ALA A 323 6.63 9.89 23.22
N TYR A 324 7.18 8.82 23.78
CA TYR A 324 6.86 8.37 25.14
C TYR A 324 8.12 7.83 25.82
N ASP A 325 8.37 8.32 27.05
CA ASP A 325 9.64 8.12 27.76
C ASP A 325 10.83 8.54 26.88
N THR A 326 11.71 7.60 26.51
CA THR A 326 12.86 7.84 25.63
C THR A 326 12.64 7.41 24.17
N HIS A 327 11.48 6.82 23.86
CA HIS A 327 11.17 6.26 22.54
C HIS A 327 10.44 7.29 21.68
N ILE A 328 10.87 7.44 20.43
CA ILE A 328 10.28 8.37 19.47
C ILE A 328 9.89 7.62 18.20
N TYR A 329 8.63 7.72 17.85
CA TYR A 329 8.03 7.12 16.67
C TYR A 329 7.77 8.18 15.61
N VAL A 330 8.23 7.93 14.39
CA VAL A 330 8.01 8.83 13.25
C VAL A 330 7.41 8.06 12.10
N VAL A 331 6.23 8.48 11.66
CA VAL A 331 5.56 7.94 10.48
C VAL A 331 6.45 8.15 9.25
N ASP A 332 6.76 7.05 8.57
CA ASP A 332 7.54 7.05 7.34
C ASP A 332 6.63 7.24 6.12
N PRO A 333 6.89 8.22 5.25
CA PRO A 333 6.04 8.54 4.11
C PRO A 333 6.07 7.46 3.04
N LEU A 334 7.01 6.50 3.10
CA LEU A 334 7.11 5.40 2.15
C LEU A 334 6.43 4.13 2.68
N CYS A 335 5.42 4.29 3.54
CA CYS A 335 4.66 3.23 4.23
C CYS A 335 5.49 2.53 5.32
N GLY A 336 5.27 2.96 6.56
CA GLY A 336 5.87 2.34 7.73
C GLY A 336 6.10 3.32 8.89
N ILE A 337 6.92 2.88 9.85
CA ILE A 337 7.26 3.67 11.03
C ILE A 337 8.73 3.52 11.39
N ARG A 338 9.38 4.64 11.71
CA ARG A 338 10.76 4.68 12.20
C ARG A 338 10.78 4.82 13.71
N PHE A 339 11.73 4.12 14.32
CA PHE A 339 11.98 4.12 15.75
C PHE A 339 13.27 4.88 16.03
N HIS A 340 13.21 5.81 16.96
CA HIS A 340 14.40 6.48 17.48
C HIS A 340 14.41 6.42 19.00
N GLU A 341 15.62 6.50 19.55
CA GLU A 341 15.86 6.50 20.98
C GLU A 341 16.57 7.80 21.37
N HIS A 342 16.04 8.48 22.39
CA HIS A 342 16.69 9.64 22.98
C HIS A 342 17.54 9.22 24.18
N ASP A 343 18.86 9.26 24.00
CA ASP A 343 19.79 9.17 25.13
C ASP A 343 19.82 10.52 25.87
N LEU A 344 19.02 10.63 26.92
CA LEU A 344 18.91 11.84 27.77
C LEU A 344 20.23 12.19 28.49
N VAL A 345 21.16 11.24 28.63
CA VAL A 345 22.47 11.50 29.25
C VAL A 345 23.44 12.09 28.25
N ALA A 346 23.43 11.57 27.01
CA ALA A 346 24.25 12.08 25.93
C ALA A 346 23.66 13.33 25.26
N GLY A 347 22.36 13.57 25.39
CA GLY A 347 21.63 14.63 24.68
C GLY A 347 21.54 14.35 23.18
N THR A 348 21.40 13.08 22.78
CA THR A 348 21.41 12.69 21.37
C THR A 348 20.28 11.73 21.05
N VAL A 349 19.64 11.92 19.89
CA VAL A 349 18.67 10.97 19.33
C VAL A 349 19.34 10.07 18.28
N SER A 350 19.03 8.78 18.32
CA SER A 350 19.60 7.77 17.42
C SER A 350 18.52 6.93 16.75
N ASN A 351 18.69 6.61 15.47
CA ASN A 351 17.77 5.74 14.73
C ASN A 351 18.00 4.27 15.11
N GLN A 352 16.95 3.60 15.55
CA GLN A 352 16.97 2.19 15.98
C GLN A 352 16.47 1.23 14.90
N GLY A 353 15.71 1.71 13.93
CA GLY A 353 15.21 0.88 12.84
C GLY A 353 13.95 1.44 12.19
N ILE A 354 13.32 0.58 11.39
CA ILE A 354 12.09 0.87 10.68
C ILE A 354 11.31 -0.42 10.46
N ILE A 355 10.00 -0.37 10.64
CA ILE A 355 9.07 -1.34 10.03
C ILE A 355 8.52 -0.69 8.77
N ARG A 356 8.52 -1.42 7.65
CA ARG A 356 7.96 -0.97 6.37
C ARG A 356 6.90 -1.93 5.88
N GLY A 357 5.85 -1.38 5.28
CA GLY A 357 4.89 -2.14 4.51
C GLY A 357 5.18 -2.09 3.01
N VAL A 358 4.27 -2.69 2.25
CA VAL A 358 4.23 -2.66 0.78
C VAL A 358 3.13 -1.70 0.34
N ASN A 359 3.51 -0.63 -0.37
CA ASN A 359 2.60 0.44 -0.79
C ASN A 359 2.63 0.62 -2.31
N GLN A 360 1.50 0.40 -3.01
CA GLN A 360 1.39 0.55 -4.47
C GLN A 360 2.48 -0.18 -5.28
N PRO A 361 2.64 -1.52 -5.13
CA PRO A 361 3.42 -2.30 -6.08
C PRO A 361 2.70 -2.30 -7.44
N PHE A 362 3.47 -2.29 -8.52
CA PHE A 362 2.92 -2.18 -9.88
C PHE A 362 3.42 -3.29 -10.82
N ALA A 363 4.73 -3.58 -10.78
CA ALA A 363 5.34 -4.61 -11.60
C ALA A 363 6.21 -5.50 -10.72
N GLY A 364 6.34 -6.79 -11.02
CA GLY A 364 7.06 -7.73 -10.18
C GLY A 364 7.53 -8.97 -10.91
N VAL A 365 8.44 -9.70 -10.25
CA VAL A 365 8.93 -10.98 -10.73
C VAL A 365 9.31 -11.86 -9.55
N ILE A 366 9.02 -13.16 -9.68
CA ILE A 366 9.38 -14.17 -8.68
C ILE A 366 10.70 -14.82 -9.04
N ASP A 367 11.56 -15.02 -8.05
CA ASP A 367 12.77 -15.83 -8.13
C ASP A 367 12.91 -16.68 -6.86
N GLY A 368 12.59 -17.96 -6.98
CA GLY A 368 12.57 -18.88 -5.83
C GLY A 368 11.61 -18.40 -4.75
N ASP A 369 12.15 -18.16 -3.55
CA ASP A 369 11.40 -17.80 -2.34
C ASP A 369 11.12 -16.29 -2.22
N TYR A 370 11.41 -15.50 -3.26
CA TYR A 370 11.29 -14.04 -3.20
C TYR A 370 10.49 -13.48 -4.38
N LEU A 371 9.66 -12.48 -4.07
CA LEU A 371 8.97 -11.63 -5.04
C LEU A 371 9.61 -10.24 -5.00
N TYR A 372 10.15 -9.81 -6.14
CA TYR A 372 10.66 -8.45 -6.32
C TYR A 372 9.60 -7.59 -6.96
N ALA A 373 9.24 -6.46 -6.35
CA ALA A 373 8.21 -5.58 -6.87
C ALA A 373 8.72 -4.14 -7.04
N CYS A 374 8.51 -3.58 -8.23
CA CYS A 374 8.60 -2.16 -8.51
C CYS A 374 7.48 -1.42 -7.76
N GLN A 375 7.88 -0.42 -7.00
CA GLN A 375 7.01 0.38 -6.16
C GLN A 375 7.08 1.85 -6.58
N PHE A 376 5.93 2.50 -6.63
CA PHE A 376 5.85 3.93 -6.89
C PHE A 376 4.72 4.61 -6.11
N PHE A 377 5.06 5.67 -5.38
CA PHE A 377 4.09 6.51 -4.67
C PHE A 377 4.51 7.99 -4.79
N ASN A 378 3.63 8.82 -5.34
CA ASN A 378 3.71 10.29 -5.38
C ASN A 378 5.10 10.88 -5.75
N ASP A 379 5.84 10.29 -6.69
CA ASP A 379 7.20 10.70 -7.08
C ASP A 379 8.26 10.67 -5.96
N GLU A 380 7.93 10.19 -4.76
CA GLU A 380 8.84 10.12 -3.62
C GLU A 380 9.35 8.68 -3.39
N ASN A 381 8.47 7.68 -3.53
CA ASN A 381 8.84 6.28 -3.52
C ASN A 381 9.17 5.82 -4.94
N LYS A 382 10.44 5.49 -5.19
CA LYS A 382 10.93 4.95 -6.47
C LYS A 382 11.84 3.80 -6.13
N SER A 383 11.29 2.62 -5.94
CA SER A 383 12.05 1.52 -5.36
C SER A 383 11.67 0.17 -5.98
N VAL A 384 12.58 -0.78 -5.82
CA VAL A 384 12.26 -2.20 -5.90
C VAL A 384 12.30 -2.73 -4.48
N ILE A 385 11.19 -3.29 -4.03
CA ILE A 385 11.10 -4.03 -2.76
C ILE A 385 11.28 -5.52 -3.00
N THR A 386 11.83 -6.19 -2.01
CA THR A 386 11.91 -7.64 -1.95
C THR A 386 10.95 -8.14 -0.89
N ILE A 387 10.12 -9.10 -1.25
CA ILE A 387 9.14 -9.73 -0.37
C ILE A 387 9.52 -11.21 -0.24
N ASP A 388 9.71 -11.67 0.99
CA ASP A 388 9.93 -13.07 1.33
C ASP A 388 8.59 -13.80 1.27
N ILE A 389 8.49 -14.74 0.32
CA ILE A 389 7.31 -15.57 0.04
C ILE A 389 7.63 -17.06 0.28
N SER A 390 8.71 -17.38 1.02
CA SER A 390 9.07 -18.76 1.39
C SER A 390 7.96 -19.45 2.19
N ASP A 391 7.21 -18.67 2.96
CA ASP A 391 6.00 -19.05 3.65
C ASP A 391 4.91 -18.02 3.34
N ILE A 392 3.99 -18.38 2.44
CA ILE A 392 3.01 -17.43 1.87
C ILE A 392 2.10 -16.85 2.96
N GLU A 393 1.70 -17.64 3.95
CA GLU A 393 0.83 -17.16 5.05
C GLU A 393 1.60 -16.26 6.04
N ASN A 394 2.93 -16.28 6.00
CA ASN A 394 3.83 -15.41 6.79
C ASN A 394 4.68 -14.51 5.89
N THR A 395 4.13 -14.09 4.75
CA THR A 395 4.77 -13.20 3.80
C THR A 395 5.17 -11.87 4.45
N ARG A 396 6.40 -11.40 4.18
CA ARG A 396 6.90 -10.16 4.78
C ARG A 396 7.88 -9.42 3.87
N LEU A 397 8.02 -8.13 4.08
CA LEU A 397 9.06 -7.35 3.42
C LEU A 397 10.44 -7.80 3.91
N ALA A 398 11.35 -8.07 2.97
CA ALA A 398 12.70 -8.56 3.23
C ALA A 398 13.80 -7.58 2.80
N GLY A 399 13.53 -6.71 1.82
CA GLY A 399 14.53 -5.79 1.28
C GLY A 399 13.91 -4.59 0.59
N TYR A 400 14.68 -3.52 0.46
CA TYR A 400 14.26 -2.26 -0.16
C TYR A 400 15.44 -1.63 -0.90
N CYS A 401 15.27 -1.33 -2.19
CA CYS A 401 16.32 -0.76 -3.04
C CYS A 401 15.80 0.45 -3.83
N ARG A 402 16.39 1.62 -3.59
CA ARG A 402 15.95 2.89 -4.18
C ARG A 402 16.57 3.17 -5.55
N PHE A 403 15.78 3.79 -6.41
CA PHE A 403 16.15 4.28 -7.73
C PHE A 403 15.92 5.79 -7.82
N ASP A 404 16.71 6.47 -8.65
CA ASP A 404 16.54 7.92 -8.89
C ASP A 404 15.34 8.21 -9.79
N ARG A 405 14.85 7.18 -10.49
CA ARG A 405 13.73 7.21 -11.42
C ARG A 405 12.77 6.08 -11.11
N GLN A 406 11.49 6.30 -11.43
CA GLN A 406 10.44 5.33 -11.16
C GLN A 406 10.74 4.01 -11.89
N PRO A 407 10.98 2.91 -11.17
CA PRO A 407 11.04 1.60 -11.78
C PRO A 407 9.63 1.20 -12.21
N ASN A 408 9.47 0.75 -13.45
CA ASN A 408 8.17 0.45 -14.04
C ASN A 408 8.09 -0.95 -14.67
N ARG A 409 9.22 -1.64 -14.83
CA ARG A 409 9.27 -3.04 -15.27
C ARG A 409 10.44 -3.71 -14.61
N ILE A 410 10.26 -4.96 -14.25
CA ILE A 410 11.30 -5.80 -13.68
C ILE A 410 11.20 -7.18 -14.28
N MET A 411 12.33 -7.84 -14.46
CA MET A 411 12.38 -9.22 -14.91
C MET A 411 13.61 -9.94 -14.36
N LYS A 412 13.47 -11.25 -14.17
CA LYS A 412 14.57 -12.13 -13.84
C LYS A 412 15.29 -12.57 -15.10
N VAL A 413 16.62 -12.52 -15.06
CA VAL A 413 17.52 -13.18 -16.01
C VAL A 413 18.44 -14.11 -15.24
N ASN A 414 19.17 -15.00 -15.91
CA ASN A 414 19.96 -16.04 -15.21
C ASN A 414 20.87 -15.52 -14.09
N ASN A 415 21.51 -14.36 -14.27
CA ASN A 415 22.54 -13.84 -13.34
C ASN A 415 22.08 -12.66 -12.47
N GLY A 416 20.82 -12.25 -12.53
CA GLY A 416 20.33 -11.10 -11.77
C GLY A 416 18.95 -10.62 -12.20
N LEU A 417 18.64 -9.36 -11.90
CA LEU A 417 17.41 -8.69 -12.31
C LEU A 417 17.72 -7.58 -13.31
N ILE A 418 16.78 -7.32 -14.22
CA ILE A 418 16.77 -6.14 -15.09
C ILE A 418 15.58 -5.27 -14.69
N VAL A 419 15.85 -4.02 -14.33
CA VAL A 419 14.84 -3.06 -13.85
C VAL A 419 14.80 -1.86 -14.80
N ALA A 420 13.72 -1.71 -15.58
CA ALA A 420 13.50 -0.54 -16.42
C ALA A 420 12.83 0.60 -15.63
N THR A 421 13.11 1.85 -16.04
CA THR A 421 12.56 3.06 -15.44
C THR A 421 11.96 4.00 -16.47
N THR A 422 11.11 4.95 -16.04
CA THR A 422 10.27 5.81 -16.89
C THR A 422 10.99 6.78 -17.85
N LEU A 423 12.32 6.92 -17.80
CA LEU A 423 13.10 7.78 -18.71
C LEU A 423 14.03 6.99 -19.63
N SER A 424 13.54 5.90 -20.20
CA SER A 424 14.28 5.09 -21.18
C SER A 424 15.58 4.52 -20.63
N THR A 425 15.64 4.20 -19.33
CA THR A 425 16.83 3.56 -18.75
C THR A 425 16.46 2.24 -18.12
N TYR A 426 17.42 1.32 -18.08
CA TYR A 426 17.31 0.10 -17.31
C TYR A 426 18.60 -0.15 -16.52
N TRP A 427 18.44 -0.84 -15.41
CA TRP A 427 19.51 -1.25 -14.53
C TRP A 427 19.67 -2.76 -14.55
N THR A 428 20.92 -3.23 -14.53
CA THR A 428 21.22 -4.58 -14.05
C THR A 428 21.41 -4.54 -12.54
N VAL A 429 20.82 -5.50 -11.84
CA VAL A 429 20.78 -5.57 -10.37
C VAL A 429 21.17 -6.97 -9.93
N ASP A 430 22.11 -7.06 -8.99
CA ASP A 430 22.43 -8.31 -8.30
C ASP A 430 21.35 -8.60 -7.25
N ASN A 431 20.81 -9.82 -7.28
CA ASN A 431 19.81 -10.30 -6.34
C ASN A 431 20.27 -11.53 -5.54
N SER A 432 21.58 -11.79 -5.51
CA SER A 432 22.16 -12.91 -4.73
C SER A 432 21.96 -12.77 -3.23
N ASP A 433 21.88 -11.54 -2.72
CA ASP A 433 21.30 -11.22 -1.42
C ASP A 433 19.93 -10.53 -1.65
N PRO A 434 18.81 -11.23 -1.43
CA PRO A 434 17.47 -10.66 -1.64
C PRO A 434 17.15 -9.54 -0.64
N THR A 435 17.82 -9.48 0.51
CA THR A 435 17.59 -8.45 1.54
C THR A 435 18.30 -7.13 1.25
N ASP A 436 19.36 -7.17 0.42
CA ASP A 436 20.17 -6.01 0.03
C ASP A 436 20.52 -6.05 -1.47
N LEU A 437 19.56 -5.63 -2.30
CA LEU A 437 19.74 -5.60 -3.75
C LEU A 437 20.81 -4.58 -4.18
N LEU A 438 21.77 -5.02 -4.97
CA LEU A 438 22.87 -4.18 -5.45
C LEU A 438 22.67 -3.74 -6.90
N LYS A 439 22.46 -2.44 -7.13
CA LYS A 439 22.46 -1.83 -8.47
C LYS A 439 23.86 -1.89 -9.08
N LEU A 440 24.00 -2.49 -10.26
CA LEU A 440 25.29 -2.71 -10.92
C LEU A 440 25.58 -1.70 -12.04
N VAL A 441 24.81 -1.74 -13.13
CA VAL A 441 25.04 -0.89 -14.31
C VAL A 441 23.74 -0.24 -14.75
N GLU A 442 23.77 1.09 -14.90
CA GLU A 442 22.71 1.85 -15.56
C GLU A 442 22.99 1.94 -17.06
N THR A 443 21.98 1.60 -17.88
CA THR A 443 22.05 1.74 -19.34
C THR A 443 20.92 2.62 -19.85
N VAL A 444 21.26 3.54 -20.74
CA VAL A 444 20.28 4.39 -21.44
C VAL A 444 19.88 3.71 -22.75
N HIS A 445 18.60 3.35 -22.86
CA HIS A 445 17.96 2.94 -24.10
C HIS A 445 17.56 4.18 -24.94
N PRO A 446 17.62 4.14 -26.28
CA PRO A 446 17.31 5.33 -27.09
C PRO A 446 15.86 5.85 -26.97
N PHE A 447 14.91 4.99 -26.57
CA PHE A 447 13.47 5.29 -26.50
C PHE A 447 12.82 4.66 -25.26
N ILE A 448 11.57 5.00 -24.97
CA ILE A 448 10.87 4.48 -23.80
C ILE A 448 10.68 2.98 -23.97
N ILE A 449 11.05 2.20 -22.97
CA ILE A 449 10.93 0.74 -22.97
C ILE A 449 9.46 0.37 -22.73
N THR A 450 8.85 -0.27 -23.72
CA THR A 450 7.42 -0.65 -23.71
C THR A 450 7.21 -2.12 -23.39
N GLY A 451 8.21 -2.97 -23.59
CA GLY A 451 8.19 -4.38 -23.21
C GLY A 451 9.61 -4.96 -23.12
N MET A 452 9.78 -5.97 -22.27
CA MET A 452 11.03 -6.73 -22.17
C MET A 452 10.73 -8.21 -21.99
N THR A 453 11.57 -9.07 -22.57
CA THR A 453 11.58 -10.51 -22.31
C THR A 453 12.99 -11.06 -22.51
N SER A 454 13.28 -12.26 -22.05
CA SER A 454 14.63 -12.84 -22.15
C SER A 454 14.59 -14.33 -22.43
N THR A 455 15.68 -14.78 -23.01
CA THR A 455 16.14 -16.17 -22.97
C THR A 455 17.28 -16.27 -21.96
N ASP A 456 17.96 -17.41 -21.92
CA ASP A 456 19.12 -17.61 -21.06
C ASP A 456 20.28 -16.64 -21.32
N ASP A 457 20.47 -16.25 -22.60
CA ASP A 457 21.65 -15.50 -23.06
C ASP A 457 21.31 -14.13 -23.70
N TYR A 458 20.03 -13.89 -24.01
CA TYR A 458 19.58 -12.70 -24.73
C TYR A 458 18.43 -11.98 -24.05
N LEU A 459 18.49 -10.65 -24.10
CA LEU A 459 17.44 -9.73 -23.70
C LEU A 459 16.81 -9.12 -24.95
N LEU A 460 15.49 -9.11 -25.01
CA LEU A 460 14.72 -8.51 -26.10
C LEU A 460 13.92 -7.35 -25.54
N ILE A 461 14.17 -6.15 -26.05
CA ILE A 461 13.55 -4.89 -25.62
C ILE A 461 12.70 -4.36 -26.77
N ALA A 462 11.41 -4.17 -26.53
CA ALA A 462 10.56 -3.35 -27.38
C ALA A 462 10.53 -1.90 -26.89
N ASP A 463 10.47 -0.96 -27.82
CA ASP A 463 10.41 0.46 -27.49
C ASP A 463 9.34 1.26 -28.25
N SER A 464 9.08 2.46 -27.73
CA SER A 464 8.06 3.40 -28.23
C SER A 464 8.33 3.95 -29.63
N ASN A 465 9.45 3.59 -30.27
CA ASN A 465 9.78 3.97 -31.64
C ASN A 465 9.72 2.76 -32.59
N GLU A 466 8.92 1.77 -32.22
CA GLU A 466 8.62 0.60 -33.06
C GLU A 466 9.91 -0.16 -33.42
N LYS A 467 10.77 -0.36 -32.41
CA LYS A 467 11.96 -1.21 -32.50
C LYS A 467 11.88 -2.38 -31.56
N LEU A 468 12.44 -3.50 -32.01
CA LEU A 468 12.85 -4.62 -31.18
C LEU A 468 14.38 -4.66 -31.16
N THR A 469 14.96 -4.32 -30.01
CA THR A 469 16.40 -4.38 -29.77
C THR A 469 16.73 -5.72 -29.12
N ILE A 470 17.68 -6.43 -29.72
CA ILE A 470 18.20 -7.70 -29.25
C ILE A 470 19.57 -7.42 -28.65
N CYS A 471 19.74 -7.82 -27.40
CA CYS A 471 20.95 -7.66 -26.65
C CYS A 471 21.49 -9.01 -26.17
N ASP A 472 22.81 -9.18 -26.22
CA ASP A 472 23.48 -10.27 -25.50
C ASP A 472 24.04 -9.78 -24.16
N PHE A 473 24.35 -10.71 -23.27
CA PHE A 473 25.04 -10.42 -22.02
C PHE A 473 26.05 -11.54 -21.69
N PRO A 474 27.12 -11.72 -22.50
CA PRO A 474 28.07 -12.84 -22.38
C PRO A 474 28.82 -12.85 -21.04
N SER A 475 28.84 -11.72 -20.34
CA SER A 475 29.29 -11.61 -18.96
C SER A 475 28.41 -10.62 -18.23
N TRP A 476 27.66 -11.10 -17.24
CA TRP A 476 26.93 -10.24 -16.32
C TRP A 476 27.90 -9.29 -15.61
N PRO A 477 27.58 -8.00 -15.42
CA PRO A 477 26.30 -7.34 -15.68
C PRO A 477 26.23 -6.51 -16.99
N ASN A 478 27.14 -6.75 -17.94
CA ASN A 478 27.23 -5.93 -19.15
C ASN A 478 26.29 -6.45 -20.24
N ILE A 479 25.45 -5.56 -20.76
CA ILE A 479 24.50 -5.83 -21.84
C ILE A 479 24.99 -5.14 -23.12
N ASN A 480 25.10 -5.87 -24.23
CA ASN A 480 25.49 -5.30 -25.52
C ASN A 480 24.38 -5.47 -26.54
N ILE A 481 24.10 -4.41 -27.31
CA ILE A 481 23.16 -4.47 -28.43
C ILE A 481 23.84 -5.26 -29.57
N VAL A 482 23.22 -6.37 -29.98
CA VAL A 482 23.68 -7.18 -31.11
C VAL A 482 22.93 -6.86 -32.40
N ASN A 483 21.63 -6.54 -32.28
CA ASN A 483 20.80 -6.18 -33.42
C ASN A 483 19.62 -5.31 -32.98
N THR A 484 19.08 -4.53 -33.92
CA THR A 484 17.82 -3.80 -33.75
C THR A 484 17.02 -3.89 -35.03
N ILE A 485 15.82 -4.43 -34.95
CA ILE A 485 14.91 -4.57 -36.09
C ILE A 485 13.71 -3.64 -35.93
N SER A 486 13.10 -3.25 -37.05
CA SER A 486 11.81 -2.54 -37.04
C SER A 486 10.69 -3.55 -36.83
N ILE A 487 9.75 -3.19 -35.98
CA ILE A 487 8.48 -3.91 -35.78
C ILE A 487 7.34 -3.09 -36.40
N PRO A 488 6.22 -3.73 -36.80
CA PRO A 488 5.17 -3.05 -37.55
C PRO A 488 4.41 -1.98 -36.75
N THR A 489 4.33 -2.14 -35.43
CA THR A 489 3.64 -1.24 -34.50
C THR A 489 4.32 -1.27 -33.13
N GLU A 490 3.95 -0.33 -32.26
CA GLU A 490 4.33 -0.37 -30.84
C GLU A 490 3.85 -1.69 -30.18
N ILE A 491 4.69 -2.25 -29.31
CA ILE A 491 4.42 -3.47 -28.54
C ILE A 491 4.22 -3.11 -27.07
N TYR A 492 3.16 -3.63 -26.47
CA TYR A 492 2.87 -3.44 -25.03
C TYR A 492 3.29 -4.62 -24.16
N ASN A 493 3.38 -5.82 -24.74
CA ASN A 493 3.73 -7.05 -24.03
C ASN A 493 4.49 -8.01 -24.96
N LEU A 494 5.56 -8.63 -24.43
CA LEU A 494 6.41 -9.61 -25.11
C LEU A 494 6.41 -10.91 -24.31
N LYS A 495 6.02 -12.03 -24.94
CA LYS A 495 6.14 -13.37 -24.33
C LYS A 495 6.79 -14.35 -25.29
N ILE A 496 7.64 -15.22 -24.74
CA ILE A 496 8.27 -16.31 -25.48
C ILE A 496 7.52 -17.60 -25.17
N TYR A 497 7.09 -18.32 -26.21
CA TYR A 497 6.54 -19.66 -26.10
C TYR A 497 7.14 -20.56 -27.18
N GLY A 498 7.88 -21.59 -26.77
CA GLY A 498 8.71 -22.37 -27.67
C GLY A 498 9.72 -21.49 -28.42
N ASN A 499 9.73 -21.57 -29.75
CA ASN A 499 10.57 -20.72 -30.62
C ASN A 499 9.82 -19.48 -31.14
N GLY A 500 8.65 -19.15 -30.58
CA GLY A 500 7.86 -17.98 -30.97
C GLY A 500 8.03 -16.84 -29.97
N LEU A 501 8.33 -15.65 -30.47
CA LEU A 501 8.17 -14.39 -29.73
C LEU A 501 6.83 -13.76 -30.11
N TYR A 502 5.90 -13.78 -29.17
CA TYR A 502 4.55 -13.24 -29.32
C TYR A 502 4.52 -11.80 -28.78
N CYS A 503 4.04 -10.91 -29.64
CA CYS A 503 4.08 -9.46 -29.44
C CYS A 503 2.65 -8.93 -29.47
N SER A 504 2.18 -8.41 -28.34
CA SER A 504 0.85 -7.77 -28.25
C SER A 504 0.93 -6.32 -28.73
N CYS A 505 0.14 -6.02 -29.76
CA CYS A 505 0.23 -4.83 -30.61
C CYS A 505 -1.18 -4.28 -30.87
N SER A 506 -1.66 -3.34 -30.06
CA SER A 506 -3.03 -2.83 -30.15
C SER A 506 -4.05 -3.99 -30.14
N ASN A 507 -4.77 -4.26 -31.22
CA ASN A 507 -5.72 -5.39 -31.34
C ASN A 507 -5.13 -6.63 -32.05
N THR A 508 -3.81 -6.72 -32.16
CA THR A 508 -3.12 -7.85 -32.84
C THR A 508 -2.10 -8.53 -31.92
N VAL A 509 -1.87 -9.82 -32.15
CA VAL A 509 -0.75 -10.57 -31.59
C VAL A 509 0.12 -11.04 -32.75
N SER A 510 1.29 -10.43 -32.93
CA SER A 510 2.25 -10.83 -33.97
C SER A 510 3.19 -11.89 -33.42
N VAL A 511 3.57 -12.89 -34.22
CA VAL A 511 4.55 -13.91 -33.82
C VAL A 511 5.79 -13.85 -34.70
N PHE A 512 6.96 -13.78 -34.06
CA PHE A 512 8.26 -13.88 -34.71
C PHE A 512 8.87 -15.24 -34.43
N ASP A 513 9.46 -15.88 -35.45
CA ASP A 513 10.37 -17.02 -35.26
C ASP A 513 11.69 -16.49 -34.71
N ILE A 514 12.06 -16.98 -33.53
CA ILE A 514 13.30 -16.66 -32.81
C ILE A 514 14.25 -17.86 -32.73
N THR A 515 14.13 -18.84 -33.63
CA THR A 515 15.11 -19.93 -33.78
C THR A 515 16.53 -19.38 -34.02
N ASP A 516 16.65 -18.28 -34.76
CA ASP A 516 17.81 -17.38 -34.72
C ASP A 516 17.41 -16.11 -33.95
N ILE A 517 17.66 -16.10 -32.64
CA ILE A 517 17.29 -15.02 -31.72
C ILE A 517 17.88 -13.66 -32.12
N VAL A 518 19.02 -13.65 -32.82
CA VAL A 518 19.69 -12.42 -33.28
C VAL A 518 19.00 -11.86 -34.53
N ASN A 519 18.33 -12.70 -35.31
CA ASN A 519 17.59 -12.31 -36.51
C ASN A 519 16.12 -12.79 -36.46
N PRO A 520 15.27 -12.25 -35.56
CA PRO A 520 13.86 -12.64 -35.49
C PRO A 520 13.14 -12.39 -36.81
N VAL A 521 12.29 -13.34 -37.23
CA VAL A 521 11.53 -13.25 -38.49
C VAL A 521 10.04 -13.20 -38.20
N LEU A 522 9.35 -12.14 -38.63
CA LEU A 522 7.89 -12.06 -38.51
C LEU A 522 7.23 -13.16 -39.35
N MET A 523 6.44 -14.02 -38.72
CA MET A 523 5.80 -15.17 -39.37
C MET A 523 4.33 -14.93 -39.66
N ASP A 524 3.55 -14.55 -38.65
CA ASP A 524 2.09 -14.39 -38.76
C ASP A 524 1.57 -13.37 -37.73
N SER A 525 0.30 -12.99 -37.84
CA SER A 525 -0.40 -12.20 -36.83
C SER A 525 -1.85 -12.62 -36.65
N TYR A 526 -2.26 -12.71 -35.38
CA TYR A 526 -3.64 -12.88 -34.98
C TYR A 526 -4.30 -11.52 -34.77
N THR A 527 -5.50 -11.31 -35.32
CA THR A 527 -6.30 -10.09 -35.04
C THR A 527 -7.41 -10.46 -34.05
N ALA A 528 -7.28 -9.97 -32.83
CA ALA A 528 -8.28 -10.14 -31.78
C ALA A 528 -9.50 -9.24 -32.03
N SER A 529 -10.60 -9.51 -31.32
CA SER A 529 -11.83 -8.71 -31.45
C SER A 529 -11.70 -7.27 -30.93
N ASN A 530 -10.72 -7.00 -30.06
CA ASN A 530 -10.46 -5.70 -29.46
C ASN A 530 -8.99 -5.55 -29.04
N THR A 531 -8.62 -4.42 -28.42
CA THR A 531 -7.29 -4.18 -27.84
C THR A 531 -6.89 -5.33 -26.92
N VAL A 532 -5.70 -5.89 -27.17
CA VAL A 532 -5.07 -6.96 -26.41
C VAL A 532 -4.31 -6.36 -25.24
N PHE A 533 -4.61 -6.82 -24.03
CA PHE A 533 -3.94 -6.41 -22.79
C PHE A 533 -2.89 -7.41 -22.34
N ASP A 534 -3.21 -8.69 -22.45
CA ASP A 534 -2.31 -9.76 -22.03
C ASP A 534 -2.58 -11.03 -22.85
N ILE A 535 -1.58 -11.90 -22.88
CA ILE A 535 -1.67 -13.23 -23.51
C ILE A 535 -1.09 -14.26 -22.56
N GLU A 536 -1.72 -15.42 -22.44
CA GLU A 536 -1.16 -16.54 -21.67
C GLU A 536 -1.21 -17.84 -22.45
N PHE A 537 -0.33 -18.78 -22.12
CA PHE A 537 -0.19 -20.04 -22.84
C PHE A 537 -0.51 -21.23 -21.94
N LYS A 538 -1.25 -22.20 -22.47
CA LYS A 538 -1.44 -23.49 -21.82
C LYS A 538 -1.57 -24.60 -22.84
N GLY A 539 -0.56 -25.47 -22.87
CA GLY A 539 -0.44 -26.51 -23.90
C GLY A 539 -0.48 -25.88 -25.30
N ASP A 540 -1.26 -26.45 -26.20
CA ASP A 540 -1.36 -25.97 -27.59
C ASP A 540 -2.30 -24.77 -27.76
N TYR A 541 -2.58 -24.01 -26.70
CA TYR A 541 -3.51 -22.89 -26.74
C TYR A 541 -2.91 -21.62 -26.15
N MET A 542 -3.18 -20.51 -26.84
CA MET A 542 -2.97 -19.14 -26.38
C MET A 542 -4.33 -18.55 -25.97
N TYR A 543 -4.35 -17.89 -24.82
CA TYR A 543 -5.50 -17.17 -24.29
C TYR A 543 -5.22 -15.68 -24.41
N VAL A 544 -6.05 -14.98 -25.17
CA VAL A 544 -5.86 -13.55 -25.48
C VAL A 544 -6.90 -12.76 -24.68
N LEU A 545 -6.42 -12.00 -23.70
CA LEU A 545 -7.26 -11.09 -22.93
C LEU A 545 -7.40 -9.77 -23.70
N THR A 546 -8.63 -9.45 -24.09
CA THR A 546 -8.96 -8.19 -24.75
C THR A 546 -9.77 -7.30 -23.82
N TRP A 547 -10.03 -6.06 -24.23
CA TRP A 547 -10.93 -5.13 -23.51
C TRP A 547 -12.29 -5.76 -23.14
N THR A 548 -12.83 -6.65 -23.98
CA THR A 548 -14.21 -7.15 -23.83
C THR A 548 -14.32 -8.67 -23.79
N THR A 549 -13.25 -9.41 -24.08
CA THR A 549 -13.30 -10.86 -24.26
C THR A 549 -12.04 -11.55 -23.76
N LEU A 550 -12.19 -12.81 -23.35
CA LEU A 550 -11.11 -13.77 -23.25
C LEU A 550 -11.25 -14.72 -24.44
N GLU A 551 -10.29 -14.68 -25.36
CA GLU A 551 -10.30 -15.47 -26.59
C GLU A 551 -9.33 -16.65 -26.46
N THR A 552 -9.74 -17.82 -26.91
CA THR A 552 -8.92 -19.03 -26.93
C THR A 552 -8.52 -19.32 -28.37
N VAL A 553 -7.22 -19.44 -28.62
CA VAL A 553 -6.62 -19.62 -29.94
C VAL A 553 -5.73 -20.86 -29.90
N ASN A 554 -6.01 -21.84 -30.75
CA ASN A 554 -5.13 -22.99 -30.95
C ASN A 554 -3.86 -22.55 -31.70
N ILE A 555 -2.71 -22.95 -31.13
CA ILE A 555 -1.34 -22.69 -31.58
C ILE A 555 -0.49 -23.98 -31.62
N GLU A 556 -1.11 -25.14 -31.92
CA GLU A 556 -0.43 -26.44 -32.07
C GLU A 556 0.80 -26.33 -32.99
N ASN A 557 0.69 -25.51 -34.04
CA ASN A 557 1.84 -24.92 -34.69
C ASN A 557 2.02 -23.48 -34.18
N PRO A 558 3.11 -23.15 -33.49
CA PRO A 558 3.29 -21.85 -32.83
C PRO A 558 3.30 -20.67 -33.81
N PHE A 559 3.56 -20.92 -35.09
CA PHE A 559 3.59 -19.90 -36.14
C PHE A 559 2.29 -19.78 -36.94
N SER A 560 1.19 -20.35 -36.45
CA SER A 560 -0.13 -20.23 -37.08
C SER A 560 -1.25 -20.22 -36.05
N PHE A 561 -2.25 -19.36 -36.27
CA PHE A 561 -3.36 -19.18 -35.33
C PHE A 561 -4.65 -19.81 -35.84
N SER A 562 -5.33 -20.59 -34.99
CA SER A 562 -6.67 -21.11 -35.25
C SER A 562 -7.63 -20.74 -34.10
N PRO A 563 -8.57 -19.79 -34.30
CA PRO A 563 -9.51 -19.40 -33.24
C PRO A 563 -10.36 -20.60 -32.77
N SER A 564 -10.43 -20.82 -31.46
CA SER A 564 -11.15 -21.94 -30.83
C SER A 564 -12.47 -21.47 -30.21
N ALA A 565 -12.42 -20.48 -29.31
CA ALA A 565 -13.57 -19.96 -28.60
C ALA A 565 -13.34 -18.51 -28.17
N ASN A 566 -14.41 -17.82 -27.75
CA ASN A 566 -14.30 -16.57 -27.02
C ASN A 566 -15.42 -16.48 -25.99
N ILE A 567 -15.15 -15.77 -24.91
CA ILE A 567 -16.14 -15.49 -23.87
C ILE A 567 -16.08 -14.02 -23.47
N PRO A 568 -17.23 -13.35 -23.21
CA PRO A 568 -17.23 -11.99 -22.71
C PRO A 568 -16.55 -11.87 -21.35
N VAL A 569 -15.73 -10.84 -21.18
CA VAL A 569 -15.25 -10.37 -19.88
C VAL A 569 -16.25 -9.32 -19.37
N PRO A 570 -16.79 -9.43 -18.14
CA PRO A 570 -17.71 -8.44 -17.59
C PRO A 570 -17.13 -7.02 -17.65
N ALA A 571 -17.92 -6.07 -18.16
CA ALA A 571 -17.45 -4.72 -18.48
C ALA A 571 -17.49 -3.73 -17.29
N THR A 572 -17.29 -4.22 -16.07
CA THR A 572 -17.33 -3.40 -14.85
C THR A 572 -15.98 -2.75 -14.53
N GLY A 573 -14.88 -3.31 -15.04
CA GLY A 573 -13.53 -2.73 -15.00
C GLY A 573 -12.76 -2.90 -16.32
N THR A 574 -11.56 -2.33 -16.42
CA THR A 574 -10.67 -2.54 -17.57
C THR A 574 -9.75 -3.74 -17.32
N PRO A 575 -9.87 -4.86 -18.05
CA PRO A 575 -9.00 -6.02 -17.85
C PRO A 575 -7.55 -5.65 -18.17
N HIS A 576 -6.60 -6.16 -17.38
CA HIS A 576 -5.20 -5.76 -17.51
C HIS A 576 -4.20 -6.93 -17.47
N ARG A 577 -4.50 -7.98 -16.70
CA ARG A 577 -3.64 -9.16 -16.54
C ARG A 577 -4.42 -10.44 -16.58
N LEU A 578 -3.81 -11.48 -17.14
CA LEU A 578 -4.31 -12.84 -17.16
C LEU A 578 -3.24 -13.74 -16.56
N THR A 579 -3.64 -14.64 -15.66
CA THR A 579 -2.81 -15.78 -15.25
C THR A 579 -3.64 -17.05 -15.30
N ILE A 580 -2.98 -18.19 -15.41
CA ILE A 580 -3.60 -19.50 -15.62
C ILE A 580 -3.07 -20.48 -14.58
N ASP A 581 -3.97 -21.14 -13.86
CA ASP A 581 -3.66 -22.30 -13.02
C ASP A 581 -4.66 -23.43 -13.29
N GLY A 582 -4.13 -24.60 -13.62
CA GLY A 582 -4.95 -25.74 -14.04
C GLY A 582 -6.02 -25.34 -15.05
N GLN A 583 -7.27 -25.72 -14.80
CA GLN A 583 -8.41 -25.48 -15.70
C GLN A 583 -8.95 -24.04 -15.66
N PHE A 584 -8.33 -23.16 -14.87
CA PHE A 584 -8.85 -21.84 -14.58
C PHE A 584 -7.93 -20.72 -15.09
N GLY A 585 -8.56 -19.62 -15.51
CA GLY A 585 -7.91 -18.37 -15.83
C GLY A 585 -8.44 -17.28 -14.90
N TYR A 586 -7.52 -16.46 -14.39
CA TYR A 586 -7.79 -15.37 -13.46
C TYR A 586 -7.50 -14.07 -14.18
N VAL A 587 -8.52 -13.24 -14.33
CA VAL A 587 -8.44 -11.96 -15.03
C VAL A 587 -8.50 -10.85 -14.02
N ALA A 588 -7.39 -10.12 -13.85
CA ALA A 588 -7.36 -8.92 -13.06
C ALA A 588 -7.89 -7.74 -13.87
N ALA A 589 -8.64 -6.88 -13.20
CA ALA A 589 -9.21 -5.69 -13.80
C ALA A 589 -8.88 -4.45 -12.97
N ASN A 590 -8.79 -3.32 -13.67
CA ASN A 590 -8.74 -2.00 -13.06
C ASN A 590 -10.15 -1.54 -12.75
N SER A 591 -10.35 -1.08 -11.52
CA SER A 591 -11.64 -0.60 -11.02
C SER A 591 -12.70 -1.70 -10.91
N ASP A 592 -12.26 -2.95 -10.77
CA ASP A 592 -13.10 -4.10 -10.41
C ASP A 592 -12.23 -5.16 -9.71
N ASN A 593 -12.85 -6.10 -9.03
CA ASN A 593 -12.14 -7.25 -8.47
C ASN A 593 -11.84 -8.28 -9.55
N SER A 594 -10.82 -9.11 -9.32
CA SER A 594 -10.42 -10.14 -10.26
C SER A 594 -11.55 -11.14 -10.55
N HIS A 595 -11.56 -11.67 -11.77
CA HIS A 595 -12.60 -12.54 -12.30
C HIS A 595 -12.08 -13.94 -12.59
N LEU A 596 -12.91 -14.95 -12.30
CA LEU A 596 -12.59 -16.36 -12.50
C LEU A 596 -13.28 -16.92 -13.74
N PHE A 597 -12.49 -17.57 -14.60
CA PHE A 597 -12.94 -18.28 -15.78
C PHE A 597 -12.50 -19.73 -15.73
N ARG A 598 -13.39 -20.65 -16.06
CA ARG A 598 -13.00 -22.01 -16.45
C ARG A 598 -12.60 -21.96 -17.93
N ILE A 599 -11.34 -22.21 -18.22
CA ILE A 599 -10.76 -22.11 -19.56
C ILE A 599 -10.61 -23.46 -20.27
N TRP A 600 -10.70 -24.57 -19.53
CA TRP A 600 -10.70 -25.92 -20.08
C TRP A 600 -12.08 -26.61 -19.95
N PRO A 601 -12.56 -27.35 -20.97
CA PRO A 601 -11.96 -27.52 -22.31
C PRO A 601 -11.95 -26.21 -23.14
N PRO A 602 -10.97 -26.05 -24.05
CA PRO A 602 -10.62 -24.77 -24.70
C PRO A 602 -11.61 -24.35 -25.80
N ASP A 603 -12.52 -25.25 -26.18
CA ASP A 603 -13.62 -25.00 -27.11
C ASP A 603 -14.92 -24.61 -26.38
N ASN A 604 -14.94 -24.68 -25.04
CA ASN A 604 -16.10 -24.36 -24.21
C ASN A 604 -15.70 -23.70 -22.87
N PRO A 605 -15.03 -22.53 -22.91
CA PRO A 605 -14.74 -21.76 -21.71
C PRO A 605 -16.03 -21.22 -21.08
N ALA A 606 -15.99 -20.96 -19.77
CA ALA A 606 -17.12 -20.38 -19.02
C ALA A 606 -16.64 -19.35 -17.99
N TYR A 607 -17.40 -18.28 -17.83
CA TYR A 607 -17.23 -17.31 -16.76
C TYR A 607 -17.89 -17.88 -15.51
N ILE A 608 -17.15 -17.96 -14.42
CA ILE A 608 -17.63 -18.52 -13.16
C ILE A 608 -18.21 -17.40 -12.29
N GLY A 609 -17.49 -16.29 -12.16
CA GLY A 609 -17.87 -15.17 -11.30
C GLY A 609 -16.70 -14.26 -11.00
N LYS A 610 -16.92 -13.32 -10.08
CA LYS A 610 -15.80 -12.64 -9.42
C LYS A 610 -15.03 -13.67 -8.61
N PHE A 611 -13.71 -13.59 -8.65
CA PHE A 611 -12.83 -14.49 -7.93
C PHE A 611 -12.93 -14.20 -6.42
N TYR A 612 -12.83 -12.94 -6.02
CA TYR A 612 -13.11 -12.49 -4.66
C TYR A 612 -13.78 -11.10 -4.68
N GLU A 613 -14.34 -10.68 -3.54
CA GLU A 613 -14.90 -9.35 -3.37
C GLU A 613 -14.22 -8.62 -2.22
N THR A 614 -13.87 -7.36 -2.45
CA THR A 614 -13.44 -6.43 -1.40
C THR A 614 -14.42 -5.28 -1.26
N SER A 615 -14.49 -4.71 -0.06
CA SER A 615 -15.35 -3.58 0.30
C SER A 615 -15.07 -2.32 -0.53
N TRP A 616 -13.88 -2.24 -1.12
CA TRP A 616 -13.40 -1.13 -1.93
C TRP A 616 -13.00 -1.63 -3.32
N ILE A 617 -13.27 -0.81 -4.32
CA ILE A 617 -12.81 -1.03 -5.70
C ILE A 617 -11.37 -0.54 -5.80
N SER A 618 -10.47 -1.37 -6.33
CA SER A 618 -9.04 -1.07 -6.50
C SER A 618 -8.59 -1.24 -7.95
N HIS A 619 -7.35 -0.84 -8.24
CA HIS A 619 -6.66 -1.26 -9.47
C HIS A 619 -5.81 -2.49 -9.18
N SER A 620 -5.77 -3.41 -10.14
CA SER A 620 -4.98 -4.64 -10.06
C SER A 620 -3.91 -4.61 -11.13
N TRP A 621 -2.65 -4.43 -10.73
CA TRP A 621 -1.56 -4.14 -11.66
C TRP A 621 -0.85 -5.38 -12.18
N GLU A 622 -0.64 -6.35 -11.30
CA GLU A 622 0.01 -7.61 -11.60
C GLU A 622 -0.49 -8.73 -10.68
N ILE A 623 -0.52 -9.95 -11.21
CA ILE A 623 -1.03 -11.12 -10.52
C ILE A 623 -0.08 -12.30 -10.69
N PHE A 624 0.07 -13.09 -9.63
CA PHE A 624 0.91 -14.28 -9.61
C PHE A 624 0.15 -15.45 -9.01
N ILE A 625 0.49 -16.66 -9.46
CA ILE A 625 0.09 -17.91 -8.80
C ILE A 625 1.35 -18.55 -8.23
N VAL A 626 1.34 -18.84 -6.93
CA VAL A 626 2.43 -19.54 -6.23
C VAL A 626 1.83 -20.70 -5.46
N GLY A 627 1.97 -21.92 -6.00
CA GLY A 627 1.27 -23.08 -5.47
C GLY A 627 -0.24 -22.85 -5.47
N ASP A 628 -0.87 -22.97 -4.31
CA ASP A 628 -2.31 -22.79 -4.11
C ASP A 628 -2.70 -21.33 -3.81
N TYR A 629 -1.78 -20.38 -3.96
CA TYR A 629 -2.00 -18.98 -3.59
C TYR A 629 -2.03 -18.06 -4.81
N TYR A 630 -2.96 -17.13 -4.77
CA TYR A 630 -3.10 -16.02 -5.70
C TYR A 630 -2.59 -14.73 -5.05
N ILE A 631 -1.64 -14.07 -5.69
CA ILE A 631 -1.05 -12.80 -5.22
C ILE A 631 -1.45 -11.70 -6.19
N ASP A 632 -1.95 -10.57 -5.69
CA ASP A 632 -2.46 -9.45 -6.47
C ASP A 632 -1.86 -8.12 -6.01
N PHE A 633 -1.27 -7.38 -6.94
CA PHE A 633 -0.74 -6.03 -6.69
C PHE A 633 -1.86 -5.01 -6.82
N ARG A 634 -2.31 -4.50 -5.67
CA ARG A 634 -3.50 -3.68 -5.55
C ARG A 634 -3.14 -2.24 -5.22
N ASP A 635 -3.67 -1.31 -6.01
CA ASP A 635 -3.57 0.12 -5.73
C ASP A 635 -4.91 0.65 -5.19
N PRO A 636 -4.94 1.37 -4.05
CA PRO A 636 -3.80 1.78 -3.19
C PRO A 636 -3.39 0.76 -2.11
N PHE A 637 -3.94 -0.45 -2.10
CA PHE A 637 -3.91 -1.37 -0.95
C PHE A 637 -2.69 -2.31 -0.84
N GLY A 638 -1.61 -2.08 -1.57
CA GLY A 638 -0.40 -2.90 -1.48
C GLY A 638 -0.55 -4.25 -2.18
N ILE A 639 -0.48 -5.35 -1.43
CA ILE A 639 -0.60 -6.72 -1.93
C ILE A 639 -1.76 -7.43 -1.24
N GLU A 640 -2.57 -8.14 -2.02
CA GLU A 640 -3.55 -9.10 -1.52
C GLU A 640 -3.06 -10.52 -1.83
N ILE A 641 -3.17 -11.43 -0.84
CA ILE A 641 -2.81 -12.84 -0.95
C ILE A 641 -4.04 -13.68 -0.58
N MET A 642 -4.46 -14.53 -1.51
CA MET A 642 -5.62 -15.39 -1.35
C MET A 642 -5.20 -16.86 -1.45
N ASN A 643 -5.52 -17.67 -0.45
CA ASN A 643 -5.48 -19.13 -0.57
C ASN A 643 -6.67 -19.58 -1.42
N MET A 644 -6.41 -20.17 -2.59
CA MET A 644 -7.42 -20.56 -3.55
C MET A 644 -8.19 -21.83 -3.15
N TYR A 645 -7.58 -22.67 -2.31
CA TYR A 645 -8.05 -24.01 -1.94
C TYR A 645 -7.85 -24.27 -0.43
N PRO A 646 -8.60 -23.58 0.46
CA PRO A 646 -8.45 -23.65 1.93
C PRO A 646 -8.91 -24.96 2.58
#